data_AF-A0A949EJG9-F1
#
_entry.id   AF-A0A949EJG9-F1
#
_cell.length_a   1.000
_cell.length_b   1.000
_cell.length_c   1.000
_cell.angle_alpha   90.00
_cell.angle_beta   90.00
_cell.angle_gamma   90.00
#
_symmetry.space_group_name_H-M   'P 1'
#
loop_
_entity.id
_entity.type
_entity.pdbx_description
1 polymer ?
#
loop_
_entity_poly.entity_id
_entity_poly.type
_entity_poly.pdbx_seq_one_letter_code
_entity_poly.pdbx_strand_id
1 'polypeptide(L)'
;MNLRKETVVRKVVDAFPRALLGVNIDLTYRCNHNCLHCWLWQPADDPSSAGELTFDEFRRIANEARALGVRDWTISGGEPMLRPDFFDIVEYLTHKSRLFTVKTNGTLVTPRIAQLLARPGETWVSLYGATPEVYERVTRTPGGFERMLRGIAMLKKAGARVVIQAFPMRENWHQWPQMVELARSLSPLWRLGAAWLNFSADGDPSRNAMIAAQRLAPQRVIELDPPFIADEERQRDACRADIKDGDCLLTSCIASRREIHIDPYGGLSICCSIKDPALRYNLRHGTVRQAWEEFVPSLAEKVRGGETYRKQCGSCDLRDHCRWCPIYAYLEHGDPMSKIDYLCDIAQENRRYREKWHVDNRRFFQIGGITIQVDSDLPFRKDTFLPALSAFAIESPGPDKVVVHHSYSLEGVEKDSLGDEVFRQGAWTIFRKGDFWIYRSSTEGRIFTIGVFSSDHSRGRIFHADKDSWLNGSLNSLSLPVTDQILLTRLLAERQGCMLHSAGAVLDGHGFMFVGHSEAGKTTVTRLLEKEAEILCDDRNIVRRQPDGYRLYGTWSHGESPLVSPRSAPLLGVFFLKQAERNCIVRLANAKEIRKRLLACLIRGFVDAAWWNRSLDFIESFSHDVPCFELNFTKQADLASMLRELPK
;
A
#
# COMPACT_ATOMS: atom_id res chain seq x y z
N MET A 1 -44.32 22.23 -30.90
CA MET A 1 -43.01 21.90 -31.49
C MET A 1 -42.22 21.14 -30.44
N ASN A 2 -42.22 19.81 -30.55
CA ASN A 2 -41.79 18.88 -29.50
C ASN A 2 -40.26 18.87 -29.34
N LEU A 3 -39.78 19.33 -28.19
CA LEU A 3 -38.46 19.02 -27.65
C LEU A 3 -38.41 17.53 -27.32
N ARG A 4 -37.86 16.72 -28.25
CA ARG A 4 -37.53 15.32 -27.96
C ARG A 4 -36.40 15.31 -26.93
N LYS A 5 -36.74 14.86 -25.72
CA LYS A 5 -35.79 14.38 -24.72
C LYS A 5 -34.93 13.28 -25.33
N GLU A 6 -33.68 13.59 -25.65
CA GLU A 6 -32.62 12.59 -25.81
C GLU A 6 -32.42 11.92 -24.45
N THR A 7 -33.12 10.81 -24.27
CA THR A 7 -32.88 9.90 -23.16
C THR A 7 -31.61 9.14 -23.50
N VAL A 8 -30.46 9.74 -23.18
CA VAL A 8 -29.16 9.06 -23.23
C VAL A 8 -29.27 7.75 -22.47
N VAL A 9 -28.71 6.68 -23.04
CA VAL A 9 -28.65 5.30 -22.56
C VAL A 9 -27.87 5.24 -21.23
N ARG A 10 -28.46 5.80 -20.16
CA ARG A 10 -27.81 6.11 -18.88
C ARG A 10 -27.94 4.99 -17.85
N LYS A 11 -28.41 3.80 -18.26
CA LYS A 11 -28.84 2.73 -17.34
C LYS A 11 -27.90 1.53 -17.21
N VAL A 12 -26.77 1.48 -17.91
CA VAL A 12 -25.93 0.26 -17.94
C VAL A 12 -24.79 0.29 -16.92
N VAL A 13 -24.28 1.48 -16.54
CA VAL A 13 -23.25 1.64 -15.50
C VAL A 13 -23.48 2.94 -14.73
N ASP A 14 -23.99 2.85 -13.50
CA ASP A 14 -24.38 4.02 -12.68
C ASP A 14 -23.22 4.99 -12.37
N ALA A 15 -21.97 4.52 -12.46
CA ALA A 15 -20.75 5.26 -12.11
C ALA A 15 -19.83 5.61 -13.31
N PHE A 16 -20.30 5.54 -14.56
CA PHE A 16 -19.44 5.76 -15.72
C PHE A 16 -18.79 7.17 -15.73
N PRO A 17 -17.45 7.27 -15.85
CA PRO A 17 -16.75 8.55 -15.86
C PRO A 17 -17.20 9.49 -16.97
N ARG A 18 -17.56 10.73 -16.63
CA ARG A 18 -18.00 11.72 -17.63
C ARG A 18 -16.89 12.21 -18.55
N ALA A 19 -15.65 12.26 -18.06
CA ALA A 19 -14.52 12.83 -18.80
C ALA A 19 -13.54 11.75 -19.25
N LEU A 20 -13.21 11.77 -20.54
CA LEU A 20 -12.13 10.99 -21.13
C LEU A 20 -10.82 11.78 -20.98
N LEU A 21 -9.86 11.26 -20.22
CA LEU A 21 -8.64 11.98 -19.85
C LEU A 21 -7.42 11.59 -20.70
N GLY A 22 -7.36 10.33 -21.15
CA GLY A 22 -6.21 9.82 -21.89
C GLY A 22 -6.56 8.93 -23.08
N VAL A 23 -5.62 8.86 -24.03
CA VAL A 23 -5.68 7.96 -25.19
C VAL A 23 -4.36 7.21 -25.32
N ASN A 24 -4.42 5.89 -25.42
CA ASN A 24 -3.31 5.06 -25.88
C ASN A 24 -3.51 4.75 -27.36
N ILE A 25 -2.55 5.13 -28.19
CA ILE A 25 -2.64 4.98 -29.65
C ILE A 25 -1.47 4.18 -30.16
N ASP A 26 -1.78 3.07 -30.82
CA ASP A 26 -0.81 2.29 -31.57
C ASP A 26 -0.75 2.86 -32.99
N LEU A 27 0.40 3.41 -33.40
CA LEU A 27 0.49 4.06 -34.73
C LEU A 27 0.64 3.06 -35.87
N THR A 28 1.26 1.93 -35.60
CA THR A 28 1.48 0.80 -36.52
C THR A 28 1.72 -0.46 -35.69
N TYR A 29 1.43 -1.64 -36.23
CA TYR A 29 1.86 -2.92 -35.65
C TYR A 29 3.16 -3.45 -36.26
N ARG A 30 3.64 -2.79 -37.33
CA ARG A 30 4.91 -3.10 -37.97
C ARG A 30 6.08 -2.73 -37.07
N CYS A 31 7.15 -3.52 -37.14
CA CYS A 31 8.35 -3.28 -36.34
C CYS A 31 9.61 -3.74 -37.09
N ASN A 32 10.70 -2.99 -36.89
CA ASN A 32 12.04 -3.35 -37.36
C ASN A 32 12.76 -4.38 -36.46
N HIS A 33 12.11 -4.81 -35.37
CA HIS A 33 12.50 -5.95 -34.54
C HIS A 33 11.50 -7.08 -34.66
N ASN A 34 11.92 -8.31 -34.35
CA ASN A 34 11.07 -9.50 -34.31
C ASN A 34 11.22 -10.22 -32.95
N CYS A 35 10.88 -9.51 -31.87
CA CYS A 35 11.19 -9.96 -30.51
C CYS A 35 10.52 -11.29 -30.14
N LEU A 36 11.20 -12.17 -29.41
CA LEU A 36 10.68 -13.50 -29.01
C LEU A 36 9.36 -13.46 -28.21
N HIS A 37 9.12 -12.38 -27.47
CA HIS A 37 7.93 -12.23 -26.61
C HIS A 37 6.80 -11.40 -27.23
N CYS A 38 7.05 -10.72 -28.37
CA CYS A 38 6.14 -9.66 -28.80
C CYS A 38 4.81 -10.23 -29.30
N TRP A 39 3.71 -9.72 -28.75
CA TRP A 39 2.36 -10.19 -29.01
C TRP A 39 1.64 -9.40 -30.12
N LEU A 40 2.24 -8.33 -30.66
CA LEU A 40 1.65 -7.41 -31.66
C LEU A 40 2.43 -7.37 -32.98
N TRP A 41 3.37 -8.28 -33.20
CA TRP A 41 4.38 -8.10 -34.23
C TRP A 41 3.83 -8.28 -35.65
N GLN A 42 4.10 -7.31 -36.51
CA GLN A 42 4.06 -7.44 -37.96
C GLN A 42 5.43 -7.07 -38.56
N PRO A 43 5.82 -7.67 -39.71
CA PRO A 43 7.07 -7.31 -40.39
C PRO A 43 7.07 -5.85 -40.85
N ALA A 44 8.27 -5.27 -40.98
CA ALA A 44 8.40 -3.83 -41.28
C ALA A 44 7.78 -3.42 -42.63
N ASP A 45 7.81 -4.33 -43.59
CA ASP A 45 7.32 -4.23 -44.97
C ASP A 45 5.91 -4.82 -45.17
N ASP A 46 5.15 -5.05 -44.08
CA ASP A 46 3.82 -5.64 -44.15
C ASP A 46 2.85 -4.81 -45.04
N PRO A 47 2.12 -5.45 -45.98
CA PRO A 47 1.14 -4.77 -46.84
C PRO A 47 -0.01 -4.09 -46.09
N SER A 48 -0.30 -4.49 -44.85
CA SER A 48 -1.31 -3.86 -43.99
C SER A 48 -1.03 -2.38 -43.70
N SER A 49 0.20 -1.91 -43.94
CA SER A 49 0.54 -0.49 -43.94
C SER A 49 -0.41 0.39 -44.76
N ALA A 50 -0.98 -0.14 -45.85
CA ALA A 50 -1.96 0.56 -46.67
C ALA A 50 -3.31 0.83 -45.96
N GLY A 51 -3.62 0.05 -44.93
CA GLY A 51 -4.82 0.19 -44.12
C GLY A 51 -4.68 1.13 -42.93
N GLU A 52 -3.44 1.47 -42.54
CA GLU A 52 -3.19 2.32 -41.37
C GLU A 52 -3.84 3.71 -41.53
N LEU A 53 -4.17 4.35 -40.42
CA LEU A 53 -4.74 5.69 -40.40
C LEU A 53 -3.78 6.68 -41.08
N THR A 54 -4.36 7.56 -41.89
CA THR A 54 -3.65 8.69 -42.48
C THR A 54 -3.45 9.79 -41.44
N PHE A 55 -2.51 10.71 -41.70
CA PHE A 55 -2.28 11.86 -40.82
C PHE A 55 -3.55 12.70 -40.59
N ASP A 56 -4.37 12.91 -41.62
CA ASP A 56 -5.61 13.67 -41.51
C ASP A 56 -6.67 12.96 -40.66
N GLU A 57 -6.75 11.63 -40.74
CA GLU A 57 -7.61 10.85 -39.85
C GLU A 57 -7.15 10.94 -38.40
N PHE A 58 -5.83 10.84 -38.14
CA PHE A 58 -5.28 11.05 -36.80
C PHE A 58 -5.61 12.43 -36.26
N ARG A 59 -5.47 13.49 -37.08
CA ARG A 59 -5.81 14.86 -36.68
C ARG A 59 -7.27 15.01 -36.30
N ARG A 60 -8.18 14.42 -37.10
CA ARG A 60 -9.61 14.41 -36.79
C ARG A 60 -9.89 13.73 -35.46
N ILE A 61 -9.41 12.50 -35.29
CA ILE A 61 -9.59 11.71 -34.05
C ILE A 61 -9.03 12.46 -32.84
N ALA A 62 -7.82 13.05 -32.96
CA ALA A 62 -7.20 13.79 -31.88
C ALA A 62 -7.98 15.06 -31.48
N ASN A 63 -8.59 15.75 -32.45
CA ASN A 63 -9.43 16.91 -32.17
C ASN A 63 -10.73 16.51 -31.46
N GLU A 64 -11.38 15.44 -31.91
CA GLU A 64 -12.58 14.89 -31.25
C GLU A 64 -12.27 14.45 -29.81
N ALA A 65 -11.16 13.73 -29.60
CA ALA A 65 -10.70 13.30 -28.28
C ALA A 65 -10.42 14.49 -27.35
N ARG A 66 -9.74 15.54 -27.85
CA ARG A 66 -9.48 16.77 -27.08
C ARG A 66 -10.74 17.50 -26.67
N ALA A 67 -11.79 17.46 -27.51
CA ALA A 67 -13.09 18.05 -27.20
C ALA A 67 -13.81 17.31 -26.06
N LEU A 68 -13.45 16.05 -25.78
CA LEU A 68 -13.95 15.25 -24.65
C LEU A 68 -13.10 15.37 -23.38
N GLY A 69 -12.03 16.18 -23.42
CA GLY A 69 -11.17 16.43 -22.25
C GLY A 69 -9.82 15.72 -22.28
N VAL A 70 -9.47 15.02 -23.37
CA VAL A 70 -8.18 14.32 -23.44
C VAL A 70 -7.02 15.31 -23.34
N ARG A 71 -6.09 14.99 -22.44
CA ARG A 71 -4.86 15.75 -22.20
C ARG A 71 -3.62 14.87 -22.14
N ASP A 72 -3.80 13.56 -21.97
CA ASP A 72 -2.70 12.60 -21.84
C ASP A 72 -2.66 11.64 -23.03
N TRP A 73 -1.48 11.47 -23.65
CA TRP A 73 -1.30 10.62 -24.83
C TRP A 73 -0.22 9.59 -24.59
N THR A 74 -0.54 8.32 -24.81
CA THR A 74 0.46 7.25 -24.91
C THR A 74 0.55 6.82 -26.37
N ILE A 75 1.74 6.87 -26.95
CA ILE A 75 2.03 6.51 -28.34
C ILE A 75 2.85 5.22 -28.32
N SER A 76 2.33 4.17 -28.96
CA SER A 76 2.90 2.82 -28.96
C SER A 76 2.66 2.13 -30.31
N GLY A 77 2.39 0.82 -30.31
CA GLY A 77 2.36 -0.05 -31.49
C GLY A 77 3.46 -1.11 -31.50
N GLY A 78 3.92 -1.45 -32.71
CA GLY A 78 5.17 -2.16 -32.97
C GLY A 78 6.35 -1.23 -32.75
N GLU A 79 6.86 -0.60 -33.80
CA GLU A 79 7.78 0.54 -33.68
C GLU A 79 7.15 1.79 -34.30
N PRO A 80 6.67 2.76 -33.49
CA PRO A 80 5.98 3.93 -34.02
C PRO A 80 6.88 4.78 -34.93
N MET A 81 8.20 4.81 -34.70
CA MET A 81 9.16 5.56 -35.53
C MET A 81 9.41 4.93 -36.91
N LEU A 82 8.81 3.78 -37.21
CA LEU A 82 8.86 3.17 -38.55
C LEU A 82 7.99 3.94 -39.55
N ARG A 83 7.01 4.71 -39.07
CA ARG A 83 6.14 5.52 -39.93
C ARG A 83 6.88 6.76 -40.45
N PRO A 84 6.77 7.06 -41.76
CA PRO A 84 7.36 8.27 -42.34
C PRO A 84 6.83 9.58 -41.73
N ASP A 85 5.56 9.61 -41.33
CA ASP A 85 4.84 10.75 -40.76
C ASP A 85 4.85 10.77 -39.21
N PHE A 86 5.67 9.92 -38.57
CA PHE A 86 5.77 9.84 -37.10
C PHE A 86 6.00 11.21 -36.45
N PHE A 87 6.93 11.99 -36.98
CA PHE A 87 7.26 13.30 -36.43
C PHE A 87 6.04 14.23 -36.40
N ASP A 88 5.30 14.29 -37.51
CA ASP A 88 4.15 15.18 -37.66
C ASP A 88 2.99 14.75 -36.76
N ILE A 89 2.76 13.43 -36.63
CA ILE A 89 1.77 12.87 -35.69
C ILE A 89 2.12 13.24 -34.25
N VAL A 90 3.34 12.94 -33.80
CA VAL A 90 3.74 13.19 -32.41
C VAL A 90 3.77 14.68 -32.11
N GLU A 91 4.27 15.51 -33.02
CA GLU A 91 4.18 16.95 -32.88
C GLU A 91 2.74 17.43 -32.72
N TYR A 92 1.83 16.94 -33.57
CA TYR A 92 0.43 17.31 -33.52
C TYR A 92 -0.22 16.89 -32.20
N LEU A 93 -0.03 15.64 -31.76
CA LEU A 93 -0.63 15.10 -30.53
C LEU A 93 -0.12 15.81 -29.28
N THR A 94 1.18 16.07 -29.21
CA THR A 94 1.86 16.59 -28.01
C THR A 94 1.80 18.10 -27.82
N HIS A 95 1.57 18.88 -28.89
CA HIS A 95 1.53 20.35 -28.79
C HIS A 95 0.51 20.89 -27.77
N LYS A 96 -0.58 20.16 -27.51
CA LYS A 96 -1.64 20.56 -26.56
C LYS A 96 -1.84 19.53 -25.44
N SER A 97 -0.88 18.63 -25.24
CA SER A 97 -0.95 17.63 -24.18
C SER A 97 -0.40 18.19 -22.87
N ARG A 98 -0.94 17.72 -21.74
CA ARG A 98 -0.36 17.95 -20.42
C ARG A 98 0.85 17.03 -20.21
N LEU A 99 0.72 15.78 -20.62
CA LEU A 99 1.75 14.76 -20.56
C LEU A 99 1.65 13.87 -21.82
N PHE A 100 2.78 13.38 -22.30
CA PHE A 100 2.80 12.30 -23.29
C PHE A 100 3.82 11.23 -22.91
N THR A 101 3.59 10.02 -23.42
CA THR A 101 4.53 8.90 -23.34
C THR A 101 4.73 8.32 -24.73
N VAL A 102 5.98 8.19 -25.19
CA VAL A 102 6.31 7.43 -26.40
C VAL A 102 7.02 6.14 -26.00
N LYS A 103 6.51 5.00 -26.44
CA LYS A 103 7.15 3.69 -26.27
C LYS A 103 7.86 3.30 -27.56
N THR A 104 9.14 2.98 -27.47
CA THR A 104 10.00 2.68 -28.63
C THR A 104 11.07 1.64 -28.28
N ASN A 105 11.62 0.97 -29.28
CA ASN A 105 12.86 0.21 -29.16
C ASN A 105 14.12 1.10 -29.21
N GLY A 106 13.98 2.39 -29.53
CA GLY A 106 15.04 3.39 -29.53
C GLY A 106 16.00 3.32 -30.73
N THR A 107 15.87 2.33 -31.62
CA THR A 107 16.84 2.09 -32.69
C THR A 107 16.74 3.05 -33.87
N LEU A 108 15.60 3.73 -34.02
CA LEU A 108 15.30 4.66 -35.12
C LEU A 108 15.33 6.13 -34.68
N VAL A 109 15.80 6.41 -33.46
CA VAL A 109 15.92 7.78 -32.96
C VAL A 109 16.92 8.55 -33.82
N THR A 110 16.46 9.70 -34.32
CA THR A 110 17.30 10.69 -35.01
C THR A 110 17.42 11.96 -34.16
N PRO A 111 18.38 12.87 -34.44
CA PRO A 111 18.48 14.15 -33.73
C PRO A 111 17.18 14.96 -33.78
N ARG A 112 16.47 14.94 -34.91
CA ARG A 112 15.17 15.62 -35.07
C ARG A 112 14.10 15.03 -34.15
N ILE A 113 14.01 13.69 -34.07
CA ILE A 113 13.07 13.01 -33.16
C ILE A 113 13.46 13.26 -31.70
N ALA A 114 14.75 13.19 -31.36
CA ALA A 114 15.22 13.44 -30.01
C ALA A 114 14.85 14.85 -29.51
N GLN A 115 14.97 15.86 -30.38
CA GLN A 115 14.55 17.23 -30.06
C GLN A 115 13.04 17.35 -29.84
N LEU A 116 12.21 16.64 -30.62
CA LEU A 116 10.77 16.60 -30.42
C LEU A 116 10.39 15.99 -29.06
N LEU A 117 11.06 14.91 -28.69
CA LEU A 117 10.81 14.16 -27.44
C LEU A 117 11.42 14.80 -26.19
N ALA A 118 12.16 15.91 -26.33
CA ALA A 118 12.65 16.72 -25.22
C ALA A 118 11.56 17.57 -24.55
N ARG A 119 10.38 17.68 -25.16
CA ARG A 119 9.20 18.35 -24.57
C ARG A 119 8.74 17.63 -23.28
N PRO A 120 7.96 18.29 -22.39
CA PRO A 120 7.44 17.67 -21.17
C PRO A 120 6.64 16.38 -21.45
N GLY A 121 7.25 15.24 -21.15
CA GLY A 121 6.73 13.90 -21.41
C GLY A 121 7.78 12.84 -21.05
N GLU A 122 7.50 11.58 -21.38
CA GLU A 122 8.42 10.46 -21.14
C GLU A 122 8.66 9.66 -22.42
N THR A 123 9.89 9.23 -22.63
CA THR A 123 10.25 8.29 -23.70
C THR A 123 10.68 6.98 -23.08
N TRP A 124 9.87 5.94 -23.24
CA TRP A 124 10.14 4.62 -22.69
C TRP A 124 10.88 3.79 -23.74
N VAL A 125 12.13 3.42 -23.43
CA VAL A 125 12.99 2.62 -24.31
C VAL A 125 13.08 1.20 -23.76
N SER A 126 12.75 0.22 -24.60
CA SER A 126 12.74 -1.20 -24.21
C SER A 126 14.15 -1.80 -24.14
N LEU A 127 14.47 -2.49 -23.04
CA LEU A 127 15.74 -3.19 -22.83
C LEU A 127 15.51 -4.70 -22.70
N TYR A 128 16.25 -5.48 -23.51
CA TYR A 128 16.06 -6.93 -23.64
C TYR A 128 17.29 -7.78 -23.29
N GLY A 129 18.45 -7.17 -23.02
CA GLY A 129 19.67 -7.86 -22.64
C GLY A 129 20.73 -6.85 -22.18
N ALA A 130 21.71 -7.30 -21.39
CA ALA A 130 22.82 -6.48 -20.93
C ALA A 130 24.00 -6.46 -21.92
N THR A 131 24.03 -7.41 -22.85
CA THR A 131 25.04 -7.51 -23.90
C THR A 131 24.41 -7.57 -25.30
N PRO A 132 25.16 -7.23 -26.36
CA PRO A 132 24.67 -7.33 -27.74
C PRO A 132 24.11 -8.71 -28.07
N GLU A 133 24.79 -9.78 -27.65
CA GLU A 133 24.43 -11.16 -28.01
C GLU A 133 23.05 -11.54 -27.47
N VAL A 134 22.76 -11.22 -26.21
CA VAL A 134 21.47 -11.53 -25.59
C VAL A 134 20.38 -10.61 -26.12
N TYR A 135 20.64 -9.31 -26.24
CA TYR A 135 19.69 -8.36 -26.80
C TYR A 135 19.28 -8.74 -28.22
N GLU A 136 20.24 -9.08 -29.07
CA GLU A 136 20.01 -9.40 -30.48
C GLU A 136 19.39 -10.79 -30.67
N ARG A 137 19.64 -11.72 -29.76
CA ARG A 137 18.91 -12.99 -29.72
C ARG A 137 17.43 -12.79 -29.37
N VAL A 138 17.15 -11.94 -28.38
CA VAL A 138 15.76 -11.63 -28.00
C VAL A 138 15.04 -10.85 -29.09
N THR A 139 15.68 -9.81 -29.66
CA THR A 139 15.05 -8.95 -30.69
C THR A 139 15.09 -9.54 -32.09
N ARG A 140 15.95 -10.55 -32.31
CA ARG A 140 16.25 -11.15 -33.62
C ARG A 140 16.67 -10.11 -34.65
N THR A 141 17.50 -9.16 -34.26
CA THR A 141 17.93 -8.06 -35.13
C THR A 141 19.38 -7.67 -34.91
N PRO A 142 20.28 -8.02 -35.85
CA PRO A 142 21.68 -7.66 -35.78
C PRO A 142 21.95 -6.15 -35.64
N GLY A 143 22.90 -5.80 -34.77
CA GLY A 143 23.28 -4.43 -34.44
C GLY A 143 22.20 -3.63 -33.70
N GLY A 144 21.14 -4.28 -33.22
CA GLY A 144 20.02 -3.65 -32.53
C GLY A 144 20.44 -3.00 -31.22
N PHE A 145 21.33 -3.65 -30.47
CA PHE A 145 21.82 -3.16 -29.18
C PHE A 145 22.56 -1.82 -29.33
N GLU A 146 23.52 -1.77 -30.26
CA GLU A 146 24.29 -0.57 -30.55
C GLU A 146 23.41 0.59 -31.05
N ARG A 147 22.40 0.31 -31.88
CA ARG A 147 21.44 1.34 -32.32
C ARG A 147 20.61 1.89 -31.16
N MET A 148 20.13 1.01 -30.28
CA MET A 148 19.34 1.37 -29.10
C MET A 148 20.15 2.26 -28.14
N LEU A 149 21.41 1.90 -27.86
CA LEU A 149 22.32 2.73 -27.04
C LEU A 149 22.56 4.12 -27.66
N ARG A 150 22.79 4.19 -28.98
CA ARG A 150 22.94 5.46 -29.69
C ARG A 150 21.66 6.32 -29.61
N GLY A 151 20.49 5.71 -29.76
CA GLY A 151 19.22 6.41 -29.65
C GLY A 151 18.99 6.99 -28.25
N ILE A 152 19.28 6.22 -27.20
CA ILE A 152 19.25 6.70 -25.81
C ILE A 152 20.21 7.87 -25.61
N ALA A 153 21.44 7.78 -26.12
CA ALA A 153 22.41 8.86 -26.04
C ALA A 153 21.92 10.15 -26.71
N MET A 154 21.27 10.06 -27.88
CA MET A 154 20.67 11.20 -28.56
C MET A 154 19.52 11.82 -27.74
N LEU A 155 18.62 10.99 -27.20
CA LEU A 155 17.51 11.44 -26.35
C LEU A 155 18.02 12.19 -25.11
N LYS A 156 19.01 11.62 -24.41
CA LYS A 156 19.62 12.24 -23.24
C LYS A 156 20.30 13.56 -23.59
N LYS A 157 21.04 13.61 -24.71
CA LYS A 157 21.70 14.83 -25.18
C LYS A 157 20.69 15.95 -25.49
N ALA A 158 19.51 15.60 -26.00
CA ALA A 158 18.44 16.55 -26.27
C ALA A 158 17.67 16.99 -25.01
N GLY A 159 17.88 16.34 -23.86
CA GLY A 159 17.17 16.64 -22.60
C GLY A 159 15.85 15.89 -22.43
N ALA A 160 15.59 14.85 -23.22
CA ALA A 160 14.38 14.04 -23.06
C ALA A 160 14.41 13.20 -21.77
N ARG A 161 13.25 13.05 -21.13
CA ARG A 161 13.08 12.17 -19.96
C ARG A 161 12.96 10.72 -20.43
N VAL A 162 14.08 10.01 -20.44
CA VAL A 162 14.15 8.61 -20.84
C VAL A 162 13.79 7.71 -19.66
N VAL A 163 12.90 6.75 -19.86
CA VAL A 163 12.62 5.67 -18.92
C VAL A 163 13.06 4.35 -19.56
N ILE A 164 13.96 3.61 -18.91
CA ILE A 164 14.35 2.29 -19.41
C ILE A 164 13.34 1.25 -18.94
N GLN A 165 12.68 0.57 -19.87
CA GLN A 165 11.74 -0.50 -19.57
C GLN A 165 12.38 -1.87 -19.84
N ALA A 166 12.80 -2.56 -18.77
CA ALA A 166 13.47 -3.85 -18.87
C ALA A 166 12.45 -5.00 -18.82
N PHE A 167 12.47 -5.88 -19.82
CA PHE A 167 11.54 -7.01 -19.92
C PHE A 167 12.25 -8.32 -19.54
N PRO A 168 11.94 -8.90 -18.37
CA PRO A 168 12.51 -10.17 -17.96
C PRO A 168 11.79 -11.33 -18.67
N MET A 169 12.56 -12.28 -19.18
CA MET A 169 12.06 -13.49 -19.80
C MET A 169 13.11 -14.60 -19.70
N ARG A 170 12.75 -15.83 -20.04
CA ARG A 170 13.66 -16.97 -19.89
C ARG A 170 14.99 -16.76 -20.60
N GLU A 171 15.00 -16.22 -21.82
CA GLU A 171 16.23 -16.02 -22.59
C GLU A 171 17.24 -15.09 -21.89
N ASN A 172 16.78 -14.02 -21.24
CA ASN A 172 17.65 -13.00 -20.65
C ASN A 172 17.77 -13.07 -19.12
N TRP A 173 17.10 -14.03 -18.48
CA TRP A 173 17.03 -14.14 -17.03
C TRP A 173 18.41 -14.20 -16.36
N HIS A 174 19.35 -14.93 -16.96
CA HIS A 174 20.72 -15.06 -16.47
C HIS A 174 21.50 -13.74 -16.44
N GLN A 175 21.04 -12.70 -17.17
CA GLN A 175 21.59 -11.35 -17.16
C GLN A 175 20.72 -10.35 -16.37
N TRP A 176 19.68 -10.79 -15.65
CA TRP A 176 18.74 -9.86 -15.02
C TRP A 176 19.41 -8.82 -14.10
N PRO A 177 20.33 -9.18 -13.18
CA PRO A 177 21.05 -8.19 -12.37
C PRO A 177 21.82 -7.16 -13.22
N GLN A 178 22.52 -7.61 -14.26
CA GLN A 178 23.29 -6.78 -15.17
C GLN A 178 22.39 -5.88 -16.04
N MET A 179 21.20 -6.36 -16.41
CA MET A 179 20.21 -5.55 -17.12
C MET A 179 19.68 -4.42 -16.24
N VAL A 180 19.44 -4.68 -14.96
CA VAL A 180 19.01 -3.66 -14.00
C VAL A 180 20.12 -2.63 -13.77
N GLU A 181 21.38 -3.07 -13.65
CA GLU A 181 22.54 -2.19 -13.56
C GLU A 181 22.69 -1.31 -14.81
N LEU A 182 22.60 -1.91 -16.00
CA LEU A 182 22.62 -1.18 -17.26
C LEU A 182 21.46 -0.20 -17.37
N ALA A 183 20.25 -0.58 -17.00
CA ALA A 183 19.10 0.33 -17.02
C ALA A 183 19.33 1.57 -16.14
N ARG A 184 19.88 1.38 -14.93
CA ARG A 184 20.22 2.45 -13.99
C ARG A 184 21.37 3.34 -14.49
N SER A 185 22.35 2.78 -15.19
CA SER A 185 23.45 3.57 -15.78
C SER A 185 22.97 4.40 -16.98
N LEU A 186 22.00 3.88 -17.73
CA LEU A 186 21.40 4.55 -18.88
C LEU A 186 20.44 5.67 -18.46
N SER A 187 19.64 5.50 -17.41
CA SER A 187 18.73 6.53 -16.90
C SER A 187 18.47 6.40 -15.40
N PRO A 188 18.29 7.51 -14.66
CA PRO A 188 17.78 7.46 -13.29
C PRO A 188 16.34 6.91 -13.21
N LEU A 189 15.60 6.92 -14.32
CA LEU A 189 14.25 6.37 -14.40
C LEU A 189 14.29 5.04 -15.14
N TRP A 190 13.87 3.97 -14.47
CA TRP A 190 13.67 2.67 -15.10
C TRP A 190 12.47 1.97 -14.49
N ARG A 191 11.92 0.99 -15.21
CA ARG A 191 10.78 0.21 -14.75
C ARG A 191 10.82 -1.22 -15.27
N LEU A 192 10.11 -2.08 -14.56
CA LEU A 192 9.83 -3.46 -14.97
C LEU A 192 8.80 -3.49 -16.12
N GLY A 193 9.10 -4.25 -17.16
CA GLY A 193 8.17 -4.67 -18.21
C GLY A 193 7.30 -5.84 -17.74
N ALA A 194 6.25 -6.20 -18.49
CA ALA A 194 5.38 -7.30 -18.10
C ALA A 194 6.15 -8.63 -18.03
N ALA A 195 6.15 -9.29 -16.86
CA ALA A 195 6.93 -10.50 -16.61
C ALA A 195 6.20 -11.82 -16.96
N TRP A 196 4.88 -11.79 -17.13
CA TRP A 196 4.07 -13.00 -17.38
C TRP A 196 3.85 -13.31 -18.87
N LEU A 197 4.02 -12.33 -19.77
CA LEU A 197 3.90 -12.44 -21.24
C LEU A 197 2.56 -13.01 -21.75
N ASN A 198 1.80 -12.20 -22.50
CA ASN A 198 0.57 -12.63 -23.15
C ASN A 198 0.85 -13.22 -24.54
N PHE A 199 0.01 -14.16 -24.97
CA PHE A 199 0.03 -14.67 -26.35
C PHE A 199 -0.35 -13.63 -27.39
N SER A 200 0.00 -13.96 -28.63
CA SER A 200 -0.12 -13.11 -29.80
C SER A 200 -1.55 -12.70 -30.09
N ALA A 201 -1.69 -11.47 -30.59
CA ALA A 201 -2.96 -10.86 -30.99
C ALA A 201 -3.64 -11.55 -32.18
N ASP A 202 -2.85 -12.18 -33.06
CA ASP A 202 -3.32 -12.88 -34.26
C ASP A 202 -3.55 -14.39 -34.02
N GLY A 203 -3.14 -14.90 -32.85
CA GLY A 203 -3.30 -16.30 -32.48
C GLY A 203 -2.34 -17.25 -33.20
N ASP A 204 -1.26 -16.76 -33.82
CA ASP A 204 -0.32 -17.61 -34.55
C ASP A 204 0.30 -18.68 -33.62
N PRO A 205 0.12 -19.99 -33.91
CA PRO A 205 0.62 -21.05 -33.03
C PRO A 205 2.13 -21.05 -32.85
N SER A 206 2.89 -20.71 -33.90
CA SER A 206 4.36 -20.67 -33.85
C SER A 206 4.85 -19.53 -32.96
N ARG A 207 4.19 -18.38 -33.06
CA ARG A 207 4.42 -17.20 -32.23
C ARG A 207 4.08 -17.49 -30.78
N ASN A 208 2.94 -18.12 -30.53
CA ASN A 208 2.51 -18.49 -29.18
C ASN A 208 3.45 -19.51 -28.54
N ALA A 209 3.93 -20.50 -29.30
CA ALA A 209 4.96 -21.43 -28.82
C ALA A 209 6.26 -20.70 -28.44
N MET A 210 6.67 -19.71 -29.24
CA MET A 210 7.85 -18.89 -28.96
C MET A 210 7.65 -18.04 -27.69
N ILE A 211 6.50 -17.40 -27.53
CA ILE A 211 6.17 -16.61 -26.33
C ILE A 211 6.10 -17.50 -25.09
N ALA A 212 5.45 -18.67 -25.19
CA ALA A 212 5.36 -19.64 -24.10
C ALA A 212 6.74 -20.09 -23.62
N ALA A 213 7.67 -20.34 -24.55
CA ALA A 213 9.05 -20.69 -24.24
C ALA A 213 9.83 -19.58 -23.50
N GLN A 214 9.32 -18.35 -23.51
CA GLN A 214 9.94 -17.20 -22.83
C GLN A 214 9.34 -16.90 -21.45
N ARG A 215 8.22 -17.52 -21.08
CA ARG A 215 7.61 -17.35 -19.76
C ARG A 215 8.57 -17.79 -18.65
N LEU A 216 8.67 -16.97 -17.61
CA LEU A 216 9.42 -17.31 -16.41
C LEU A 216 8.62 -18.29 -15.55
N ALA A 217 9.32 -19.00 -14.66
CA ALA A 217 8.64 -19.77 -13.63
C ALA A 217 7.77 -18.83 -12.76
N PRO A 218 6.56 -19.25 -12.35
CA PRO A 218 5.63 -18.44 -11.56
C PRO A 218 6.26 -17.77 -10.33
N GLN A 219 7.16 -18.48 -9.63
CA GLN A 219 7.88 -17.97 -8.46
C GLN A 219 8.73 -16.74 -8.82
N ARG A 220 9.41 -16.77 -9.97
CA ARG A 220 10.24 -15.66 -10.44
C ARG A 220 9.41 -14.44 -10.81
N VAL A 221 8.21 -14.64 -11.37
CA VAL A 221 7.28 -13.54 -11.65
C VAL A 221 6.89 -12.82 -10.35
N ILE A 222 6.61 -13.57 -9.29
CA ILE A 222 6.30 -13.01 -7.97
C ILE A 222 7.52 -12.35 -7.31
N GLU A 223 8.72 -12.91 -7.47
CA GLU A 223 9.95 -12.26 -6.96
C GLU A 223 10.24 -10.92 -7.64
N LEU A 224 9.93 -10.80 -8.94
CA LEU A 224 10.14 -9.57 -9.71
C LEU A 224 9.10 -8.49 -9.43
N ASP A 225 7.83 -8.88 -9.32
CA ASP A 225 6.69 -8.00 -9.09
C ASP A 225 5.90 -8.50 -7.87
N PRO A 226 6.49 -8.41 -6.65
CA PRO A 226 5.87 -8.94 -5.45
C PRO A 226 4.55 -8.22 -5.19
N PRO A 227 3.51 -8.95 -4.74
CA PRO A 227 2.24 -8.33 -4.40
C PRO A 227 2.46 -7.30 -3.28
N PHE A 228 1.85 -6.13 -3.40
CA PHE A 228 1.81 -5.18 -2.28
C PHE A 228 0.94 -5.74 -1.15
N ILE A 229 1.48 -5.87 0.07
CA ILE A 229 0.78 -6.49 1.22
C ILE A 229 0.34 -5.46 2.26
N ALA A 230 1.00 -4.30 2.27
CA ALA A 230 0.95 -3.31 3.35
C ALA A 230 -0.39 -2.56 3.56
N ASP A 231 -1.41 -2.79 2.72
CA ASP A 231 -2.76 -2.27 2.96
C ASP A 231 -3.75 -3.17 2.20
N GLU A 232 -4.33 -4.15 2.88
CA GLU A 232 -5.41 -5.00 2.35
C GLU A 232 -6.60 -4.17 1.81
N GLU A 233 -6.74 -2.90 2.20
CA GLU A 233 -7.79 -1.99 1.71
C GLU A 233 -7.46 -1.19 0.45
N ARG A 234 -6.18 -1.07 0.04
CA ARG A 234 -5.78 -0.18 -1.07
C ARG A 234 -5.49 -0.86 -2.40
N GLN A 235 -5.48 -2.19 -2.48
CA GLN A 235 -5.28 -2.88 -3.75
C GLN A 235 -6.55 -2.90 -4.61
N ARG A 236 -6.90 -1.74 -5.15
CA ARG A 236 -7.71 -1.64 -6.36
C ARG A 236 -6.82 -1.10 -7.47
N ASP A 237 -5.93 -1.94 -7.99
CA ASP A 237 -5.46 -1.72 -9.36
C ASP A 237 -6.71 -1.64 -10.24
N ALA A 238 -6.74 -0.71 -11.21
CA ALA A 238 -7.86 -0.61 -12.15
C ALA A 238 -8.16 -1.93 -12.91
N CYS A 239 -7.21 -2.87 -12.93
CA CYS A 239 -7.35 -4.20 -13.52
C CYS A 239 -7.67 -5.32 -12.51
N ARG A 240 -7.69 -5.06 -11.19
CA ARG A 240 -8.06 -6.02 -10.12
C ARG A 240 -9.51 -5.86 -9.64
N ALA A 241 -10.32 -5.15 -10.40
CA ALA A 241 -11.67 -4.83 -9.97
C ALA A 241 -12.49 -6.11 -9.71
N ASP A 242 -13.27 -6.11 -8.62
CA ASP A 242 -14.07 -7.25 -8.16
C ASP A 242 -14.94 -7.82 -9.29
N ILE A 243 -14.52 -8.96 -9.83
CA ILE A 243 -15.33 -9.82 -10.70
C ILE A 243 -15.85 -11.01 -9.89
N LYS A 244 -16.10 -10.82 -8.59
CA LYS A 244 -16.56 -11.89 -7.71
C LYS A 244 -18.07 -12.10 -7.78
N ASP A 245 -18.85 -11.02 -7.92
CA ASP A 245 -20.31 -11.11 -7.75
C ASP A 245 -21.14 -10.82 -9.02
N GLY A 246 -20.51 -10.59 -10.17
CA GLY A 246 -21.18 -10.22 -11.42
C GLY A 246 -20.89 -11.16 -12.59
N ASP A 247 -21.92 -11.46 -13.38
CA ASP A 247 -21.79 -12.22 -14.64
C ASP A 247 -21.19 -11.37 -15.78
N CYS A 248 -21.21 -10.04 -15.65
CA CYS A 248 -20.76 -9.08 -16.65
C CYS A 248 -19.27 -8.70 -16.47
N LEU A 249 -18.37 -9.41 -17.13
CA LEU A 249 -16.92 -9.42 -16.83
C LEU A 249 -16.15 -8.14 -17.17
N LEU A 250 -16.73 -7.23 -17.97
CA LEU A 250 -16.09 -5.95 -18.33
C LEU A 250 -16.63 -4.75 -17.55
N THR A 251 -17.70 -4.91 -16.76
CA THR A 251 -18.41 -3.81 -16.09
C THR A 251 -17.49 -3.01 -15.19
N SER A 252 -16.71 -3.70 -14.36
CA SER A 252 -15.82 -3.09 -13.37
C SER A 252 -14.63 -2.36 -14.01
N CYS A 253 -14.11 -2.93 -15.11
CA CYS A 253 -13.14 -2.26 -15.97
C CYS A 253 -13.75 -0.97 -16.54
N ILE A 254 -14.93 -1.01 -17.15
CA ILE A 254 -15.56 0.17 -17.78
C ILE A 254 -15.87 1.27 -16.75
N ALA A 255 -16.39 0.90 -15.58
CA ALA A 255 -16.74 1.85 -14.52
C ALA A 255 -15.54 2.65 -13.98
N SER A 256 -14.32 2.10 -14.07
CA SER A 256 -13.10 2.73 -13.55
C SER A 256 -12.23 3.39 -14.63
N ARG A 257 -12.58 3.24 -15.92
CA ARG A 257 -11.73 3.71 -17.03
C ARG A 257 -11.93 5.20 -17.31
N ARG A 258 -10.81 5.89 -17.52
CA ARG A 258 -10.77 7.27 -18.05
C ARG A 258 -9.89 7.38 -19.29
N GLU A 259 -9.58 6.25 -19.89
CA GLU A 259 -8.70 6.13 -21.05
C GLU A 259 -9.26 5.12 -22.04
N ILE A 260 -8.98 5.35 -23.32
CA ILE A 260 -9.31 4.44 -24.42
C ILE A 260 -8.04 4.06 -25.17
N HIS A 261 -8.13 2.97 -25.92
CA HIS A 261 -7.12 2.53 -26.86
C HIS A 261 -7.60 2.70 -28.29
N ILE A 262 -6.73 3.11 -29.21
CA ILE A 262 -7.00 3.20 -30.65
C ILE A 262 -5.89 2.43 -31.38
N ASP A 263 -6.29 1.46 -32.22
CA ASP A 263 -5.35 0.71 -33.06
C ASP A 263 -4.93 1.49 -34.33
N PRO A 264 -3.93 1.00 -35.08
CA PRO A 264 -3.46 1.67 -36.29
C PRO A 264 -4.52 1.83 -37.39
N TYR A 265 -5.64 1.11 -37.31
CA TYR A 265 -6.67 1.02 -38.36
C TYR A 265 -7.95 1.78 -37.98
N GLY A 266 -7.97 2.47 -36.83
CA GLY A 266 -9.12 3.24 -36.35
C GLY A 266 -10.09 2.46 -35.45
N GLY A 267 -9.72 1.26 -35.01
CA GLY A 267 -10.48 0.48 -34.03
C GLY A 267 -10.24 1.00 -32.61
N LEU A 268 -11.29 1.54 -31.99
CA LEU A 268 -11.29 2.02 -30.61
C LEU A 268 -11.79 0.94 -29.64
N SER A 269 -11.07 0.72 -28.54
CA SER A 269 -11.42 -0.21 -27.47
C SER A 269 -11.08 0.38 -26.08
N ILE A 270 -11.50 -0.30 -25.01
CA ILE A 270 -11.17 0.10 -23.62
C ILE A 270 -9.79 -0.39 -23.14
N CYS A 271 -9.10 -1.21 -23.96
CA CYS A 271 -7.82 -1.83 -23.63
C CYS A 271 -7.08 -2.23 -24.91
N CYS A 272 -5.75 -2.04 -24.93
CA CYS A 272 -4.92 -2.39 -26.09
C CYS A 272 -4.95 -3.89 -26.43
N SER A 273 -5.13 -4.75 -25.42
CA SER A 273 -5.20 -6.21 -25.56
C SER A 273 -6.51 -6.72 -26.17
N ILE A 274 -7.56 -5.91 -26.25
CA ILE A 274 -8.80 -6.32 -26.92
C ILE A 274 -8.54 -6.38 -28.41
N LYS A 275 -8.52 -7.55 -29.04
CA LYS A 275 -8.33 -7.69 -30.50
C LYS A 275 -9.56 -8.19 -31.24
N ASP A 276 -10.56 -8.66 -30.50
CA ASP A 276 -11.88 -8.98 -31.03
C ASP A 276 -12.53 -7.76 -31.71
N PRO A 277 -12.84 -7.82 -33.01
CA PRO A 277 -13.56 -6.76 -33.73
C PRO A 277 -14.92 -6.42 -33.13
N ALA A 278 -15.63 -7.38 -32.51
CA ALA A 278 -16.94 -7.15 -31.89
C ALA A 278 -16.88 -6.22 -30.65
N LEU A 279 -15.69 -6.07 -30.08
CA LEU A 279 -15.39 -5.20 -28.95
C LEU A 279 -14.62 -3.93 -29.36
N ARG A 280 -14.57 -3.63 -30.67
CA ARG A 280 -13.95 -2.43 -31.23
C ARG A 280 -14.95 -1.56 -31.97
N TYR A 281 -14.85 -0.26 -31.78
CA TYR A 281 -15.62 0.73 -32.52
C TYR A 281 -14.81 1.27 -33.69
N ASN A 282 -15.38 1.29 -34.89
CA ASN A 282 -14.70 1.77 -36.07
C ASN A 282 -14.81 3.30 -36.21
N LEU A 283 -13.73 4.01 -35.93
CA LEU A 283 -13.67 5.48 -36.02
C LEU A 283 -13.70 6.01 -37.45
N ARG A 284 -13.52 5.18 -38.50
CA ARG A 284 -13.73 5.62 -39.90
C ARG A 284 -15.21 5.80 -40.23
N HIS A 285 -16.10 5.20 -39.45
CA HIS A 285 -17.55 5.27 -39.65
C HIS A 285 -18.28 5.91 -38.47
N GLY A 286 -17.58 6.73 -37.68
CA GLY A 286 -18.16 7.37 -36.49
C GLY A 286 -17.22 8.36 -35.80
N THR A 287 -17.61 8.77 -34.58
CA THR A 287 -16.89 9.77 -33.79
C THR A 287 -16.37 9.19 -32.46
N VAL A 288 -15.32 9.81 -31.91
CA VAL A 288 -14.81 9.47 -30.58
C VAL A 288 -15.87 9.69 -29.50
N ARG A 289 -16.76 10.68 -29.69
CA ARG A 289 -17.88 10.94 -28.77
C ARG A 289 -18.85 9.76 -28.71
N GLN A 290 -19.34 9.30 -29.86
CA GLN A 290 -20.22 8.13 -29.92
C GLN A 290 -19.54 6.89 -29.34
N ALA A 291 -18.25 6.70 -29.64
CA ALA A 291 -17.49 5.61 -29.08
C ALA A 291 -17.44 5.66 -27.53
N TRP A 292 -17.19 6.84 -26.96
CA TRP A 292 -17.05 7.02 -25.51
C TRP A 292 -18.38 7.01 -24.76
N GLU A 293 -19.39 7.71 -25.27
CA GLU A 293 -20.66 7.96 -24.57
C GLU A 293 -21.68 6.84 -24.79
N GLU A 294 -21.57 6.07 -25.88
CA GLU A 294 -22.54 5.04 -26.24
C GLU A 294 -21.89 3.65 -26.33
N PHE A 295 -20.86 3.49 -27.16
CA PHE A 295 -20.28 2.18 -27.42
C PHE A 295 -19.57 1.59 -26.19
N VAL A 296 -18.69 2.33 -25.53
CA VAL A 296 -17.94 1.85 -24.36
C VAL A 296 -18.86 1.39 -23.23
N PRO A 297 -19.88 2.17 -22.81
CA PRO A 297 -20.87 1.68 -21.83
C PRO A 297 -21.62 0.42 -22.29
N SER A 298 -21.94 0.31 -23.59
CA SER A 298 -22.62 -0.87 -24.13
C SER A 298 -21.80 -2.16 -24.01
N LEU A 299 -20.48 -2.08 -23.88
CA LEU A 299 -19.60 -3.25 -23.72
C LEU A 299 -19.75 -3.94 -22.36
N ALA A 300 -20.32 -3.27 -21.35
CA ALA A 300 -20.38 -3.80 -19.98
C ALA A 300 -21.10 -5.16 -19.93
N GLU A 301 -22.14 -5.33 -20.74
CA GLU A 301 -22.94 -6.55 -20.79
C GLU A 301 -22.58 -7.50 -21.93
N LYS A 302 -21.61 -7.14 -22.79
CA LYS A 302 -21.26 -7.97 -23.97
C LYS A 302 -20.49 -9.24 -23.62
N VAL A 303 -19.65 -9.20 -22.58
CA VAL A 303 -18.84 -10.34 -22.17
C VAL A 303 -19.41 -10.90 -20.88
N ARG A 304 -20.21 -11.97 -21.00
CA ARG A 304 -20.89 -12.63 -19.90
C ARG A 304 -20.24 -13.96 -19.56
N GLY A 305 -19.83 -14.13 -18.30
CA GLY A 305 -19.09 -15.31 -17.83
C GLY A 305 -19.83 -16.62 -18.03
N GLY A 306 -21.14 -16.62 -17.79
CA GLY A 306 -21.96 -17.82 -17.93
C GLY A 306 -21.56 -18.93 -16.95
N GLU A 307 -21.95 -20.17 -17.28
CA GLU A 307 -21.68 -21.32 -16.42
C GLU A 307 -20.20 -21.72 -16.40
N THR A 308 -19.51 -21.60 -17.55
CA THR A 308 -18.08 -21.90 -17.68
C THR A 308 -17.23 -21.07 -16.73
N TYR A 309 -17.42 -19.75 -16.72
CA TYR A 309 -16.73 -18.87 -15.78
C TYR A 309 -17.07 -19.21 -14.32
N ARG A 310 -18.36 -19.37 -14.01
CA ARG A 310 -18.82 -19.66 -12.64
C ARG A 310 -18.24 -20.95 -12.07
N LYS A 311 -18.10 -21.99 -12.88
CA LYS A 311 -17.48 -23.28 -12.48
C LYS A 311 -15.95 -23.21 -12.39
N GLN A 312 -15.32 -22.20 -12.97
CA GLN A 312 -13.87 -22.03 -13.02
C GLN A 312 -13.45 -20.81 -12.20
N CYS A 313 -13.16 -19.68 -12.85
CA CYS A 313 -12.58 -18.50 -12.23
C CYS A 313 -13.55 -17.76 -11.29
N GLY A 314 -14.86 -17.84 -11.53
CA GLY A 314 -15.89 -17.16 -10.72
C GLY A 314 -16.07 -17.76 -9.33
N SER A 315 -15.80 -19.06 -9.14
CA SER A 315 -15.84 -19.73 -7.84
C SER A 315 -14.44 -20.00 -7.26
N CYS A 316 -13.39 -19.45 -7.85
CA CYS A 316 -12.01 -19.75 -7.47
C CYS A 316 -11.59 -18.97 -6.20
N ASP A 317 -11.07 -19.69 -5.21
CA ASP A 317 -10.57 -19.13 -3.95
C ASP A 317 -9.31 -18.27 -4.14
N LEU A 318 -8.56 -18.48 -5.22
CA LEU A 318 -7.36 -17.70 -5.57
C LEU A 318 -7.67 -16.38 -6.29
N ARG A 319 -8.93 -16.00 -6.48
CA ARG A 319 -9.30 -14.84 -7.30
C ARG A 319 -8.63 -13.54 -6.83
N ASP A 320 -8.49 -13.33 -5.52
CA ASP A 320 -7.82 -12.16 -4.92
C ASP A 320 -6.31 -12.11 -5.17
N HIS A 321 -5.74 -13.24 -5.56
CA HIS A 321 -4.32 -13.41 -5.87
C HIS A 321 -4.06 -13.50 -7.38
N CYS A 322 -5.11 -13.50 -8.20
CA CYS A 322 -5.05 -13.82 -9.61
C CYS A 322 -5.06 -12.57 -10.49
N ARG A 323 -4.29 -12.59 -11.59
CA ARG A 323 -4.27 -11.53 -12.62
C ARG A 323 -5.12 -11.87 -13.84
N TRP A 324 -5.92 -12.93 -13.78
CA TRP A 324 -6.80 -13.32 -14.88
C TRP A 324 -7.79 -12.22 -15.21
N CYS A 325 -7.99 -12.00 -16.52
CA CYS A 325 -9.05 -11.18 -17.08
C CYS A 325 -9.57 -11.84 -18.37
N PRO A 326 -10.83 -11.58 -18.76
CA PRO A 326 -11.41 -12.20 -19.96
C PRO A 326 -10.66 -11.86 -21.24
N ILE A 327 -9.97 -10.71 -21.30
CA ILE A 327 -9.20 -10.31 -22.47
C ILE A 327 -7.91 -11.13 -22.62
N TYR A 328 -7.25 -11.46 -21.51
CA TYR A 328 -6.11 -12.35 -21.55
C TYR A 328 -6.54 -13.78 -21.90
N ALA A 329 -7.67 -14.24 -21.35
CA ALA A 329 -8.22 -15.56 -21.69
C ALA A 329 -8.50 -15.68 -23.20
N TYR A 330 -9.08 -14.64 -23.80
CA TYR A 330 -9.29 -14.57 -25.24
C TYR A 330 -7.98 -14.62 -26.04
N LEU A 331 -6.92 -13.90 -25.61
CA LEU A 331 -5.61 -13.98 -26.28
C LEU A 331 -4.98 -15.38 -26.16
N GLU A 332 -5.19 -16.05 -25.03
CA GLU A 332 -4.58 -17.34 -24.75
C GLU A 332 -5.30 -18.52 -25.45
N HIS A 333 -6.63 -18.46 -25.50
CA HIS A 333 -7.48 -19.59 -25.87
C HIS A 333 -8.52 -19.28 -26.94
N GLY A 334 -8.66 -18.01 -27.36
CA GLY A 334 -9.78 -17.56 -28.20
C GLY A 334 -11.14 -17.53 -27.48
N ASP A 335 -11.17 -17.89 -26.19
CA ASP A 335 -12.37 -17.89 -25.36
C ASP A 335 -12.17 -17.00 -24.13
N PRO A 336 -12.96 -15.92 -23.96
CA PRO A 336 -12.88 -15.03 -22.81
C PRO A 336 -13.25 -15.67 -21.46
N MET A 337 -13.85 -16.87 -21.45
CA MET A 337 -14.33 -17.52 -20.22
C MET A 337 -13.36 -18.58 -19.69
N SER A 338 -12.34 -18.91 -20.47
CA SER A 338 -11.37 -19.94 -20.14
C SER A 338 -10.39 -19.47 -19.06
N LYS A 339 -10.10 -20.36 -18.09
CA LYS A 339 -8.96 -20.16 -17.19
C LYS A 339 -7.63 -20.14 -17.97
N ILE A 340 -6.62 -19.47 -17.43
CA ILE A 340 -5.25 -19.50 -17.96
C ILE A 340 -4.37 -20.20 -16.92
N ASP A 341 -3.96 -21.45 -17.19
CA ASP A 341 -3.24 -22.28 -16.21
C ASP A 341 -1.96 -21.60 -15.69
N TYR A 342 -1.21 -20.93 -16.57
CA TYR A 342 -0.02 -20.19 -16.16
C TYR A 342 -0.31 -19.04 -15.16
N LEU A 343 -1.45 -18.34 -15.32
CA LEU A 343 -1.86 -17.31 -14.36
C LEU A 343 -2.44 -17.92 -13.07
N CYS A 344 -3.00 -19.14 -13.13
CA CYS A 344 -3.39 -19.90 -11.95
C CYS A 344 -2.16 -20.26 -11.10
N ASP A 345 -1.07 -20.71 -11.72
CA ASP A 345 0.17 -21.03 -11.00
C ASP A 345 0.79 -19.77 -10.38
N ILE A 346 0.78 -18.63 -11.09
CA ILE A 346 1.19 -17.34 -10.52
C ILE A 346 0.31 -16.93 -9.34
N ALA A 347 -1.00 -17.19 -9.41
CA ALA A 347 -1.92 -16.89 -8.31
C ALA A 347 -1.63 -17.76 -7.07
N GLN A 348 -1.26 -19.03 -7.26
CA GLN A 348 -0.82 -19.91 -6.17
C GLN A 348 0.46 -19.39 -5.51
N GLU A 349 1.45 -18.99 -6.31
CA GLU A 349 2.69 -18.40 -5.77
C GLU A 349 2.46 -17.05 -5.08
N ASN A 350 1.54 -16.23 -5.58
CA ASN A 350 1.13 -14.99 -4.92
C ASN A 350 0.51 -15.28 -3.54
N ARG A 351 -0.39 -16.27 -3.45
CA ARG A 351 -0.96 -16.71 -2.17
C ARG A 351 0.14 -17.20 -1.21
N ARG A 352 1.03 -18.09 -1.66
CA ARG A 352 2.16 -18.61 -0.87
C ARG A 352 3.06 -17.48 -0.37
N TYR A 353 3.36 -16.52 -1.25
CA TYR A 353 4.17 -15.34 -0.90
C TYR A 353 3.49 -14.50 0.20
N ARG A 354 2.19 -14.23 0.08
CA ARG A 354 1.44 -13.48 1.10
C ARG A 354 1.36 -14.22 2.43
N GLU A 355 1.03 -15.51 2.41
CA GLU A 355 0.99 -16.34 3.61
C GLU A 355 2.35 -16.34 4.31
N LYS A 356 3.44 -16.54 3.56
CA LYS A 356 4.80 -16.45 4.08
C LYS A 356 5.12 -15.07 4.64
N TRP A 357 4.76 -14.01 3.94
CA TRP A 357 4.99 -12.64 4.41
C TRP A 357 4.22 -12.38 5.71
N HIS A 358 2.96 -12.82 5.84
CA HIS A 358 2.24 -12.65 7.11
C HIS A 358 2.93 -13.39 8.26
N VAL A 359 3.45 -14.60 8.02
CA VAL A 359 4.21 -15.35 9.02
C VAL A 359 5.52 -14.66 9.39
N ASP A 360 6.24 -14.11 8.42
CA ASP A 360 7.56 -13.54 8.64
C ASP A 360 7.50 -12.08 9.12
N ASN A 361 6.49 -11.31 8.72
CA ASN A 361 6.49 -9.85 8.75
C ASN A 361 5.29 -9.21 9.48
N ARG A 362 4.42 -10.00 10.12
CA ARG A 362 3.30 -9.50 10.94
C ARG A 362 3.31 -10.10 12.35
N ARG A 363 3.17 -9.27 13.37
CA ARG A 363 2.99 -9.70 14.77
C ARG A 363 1.81 -8.98 15.39
N PHE A 364 1.16 -9.60 16.35
CA PHE A 364 0.08 -9.00 17.12
C PHE A 364 0.48 -8.91 18.57
N PHE A 365 0.16 -7.78 19.19
CA PHE A 365 0.36 -7.54 20.62
C PHE A 365 -0.95 -7.08 21.23
N GLN A 366 -1.20 -7.42 22.49
CA GLN A 366 -2.36 -6.91 23.22
C GLN A 366 -1.92 -6.05 24.40
N ILE A 367 -2.46 -4.84 24.50
CA ILE A 367 -2.21 -3.96 25.64
C ILE A 367 -3.45 -3.14 25.95
N GLY A 368 -3.84 -3.11 27.22
CA GLY A 368 -5.08 -2.44 27.62
C GLY A 368 -6.32 -2.95 26.89
N GLY A 369 -6.36 -4.23 26.48
CA GLY A 369 -7.46 -4.78 25.68
C GLY A 369 -7.54 -4.26 24.23
N ILE A 370 -6.53 -3.54 23.76
CA ILE A 370 -6.38 -3.09 22.36
C ILE A 370 -5.36 -4.03 21.69
N THR A 371 -5.67 -4.53 20.50
CA THR A 371 -4.72 -5.24 19.66
C THR A 371 -3.92 -4.25 18.84
N ILE A 372 -2.59 -4.34 18.91
CA ILE A 372 -1.66 -3.65 18.03
C ILE A 372 -1.09 -4.68 17.05
N GLN A 373 -1.53 -4.60 15.79
CA GLN A 373 -0.91 -5.31 14.68
C GLN A 373 0.32 -4.51 14.24
N VAL A 374 1.48 -5.15 14.27
CA VAL A 374 2.75 -4.59 13.82
C VAL A 374 3.19 -5.32 12.56
N ASP A 375 3.16 -4.61 11.45
CA ASP A 375 3.66 -5.04 10.16
C ASP A 375 5.04 -4.42 9.91
N SER A 376 5.91 -5.11 9.17
CA SER A 376 7.24 -4.59 8.83
C SER A 376 7.66 -5.02 7.42
N ASP A 377 8.36 -4.14 6.69
CA ASP A 377 8.99 -4.51 5.42
C ASP A 377 10.13 -5.54 5.62
N LEU A 378 10.65 -5.66 6.85
CA LEU A 378 11.68 -6.63 7.23
C LEU A 378 11.07 -7.75 8.09
N PRO A 379 11.58 -9.00 7.98
CA PRO A 379 11.07 -10.09 8.78
C PRO A 379 11.37 -9.90 10.28
N PHE A 380 10.47 -10.43 11.12
CA PHE A 380 10.64 -10.54 12.55
C PHE A 380 11.53 -11.74 12.90
N ARG A 381 12.45 -11.52 13.82
CA ARG A 381 13.28 -12.53 14.48
C ARG A 381 12.75 -12.78 15.89
N LYS A 382 13.16 -13.88 16.52
CA LYS A 382 12.77 -14.19 17.91
C LYS A 382 13.22 -13.12 18.90
N ASP A 383 14.31 -12.44 18.59
CA ASP A 383 14.95 -11.38 19.37
C ASP A 383 14.63 -9.98 18.83
N THR A 384 13.64 -9.80 17.93
CA THR A 384 13.28 -8.46 17.42
C THR A 384 12.85 -7.53 18.56
N PHE A 385 12.04 -8.01 19.50
CA PHE A 385 11.61 -7.25 20.68
C PHE A 385 12.19 -7.84 21.96
N LEU A 386 12.33 -6.99 22.99
CA LEU A 386 12.70 -7.44 24.32
C LEU A 386 11.70 -8.49 24.88
N PRO A 387 12.15 -9.40 25.77
CA PRO A 387 11.27 -10.39 26.38
C PRO A 387 10.05 -9.78 27.08
N ALA A 388 10.22 -8.65 27.78
CA ALA A 388 9.14 -7.94 28.46
C ALA A 388 8.01 -7.51 27.51
N LEU A 389 8.35 -7.09 26.29
CA LEU A 389 7.37 -6.71 25.27
C LEU A 389 6.80 -7.94 24.57
N SER A 390 7.63 -8.95 24.31
CA SER A 390 7.21 -10.23 23.72
C SER A 390 6.18 -10.98 24.57
N ALA A 391 6.16 -10.76 25.89
CA ALA A 391 5.16 -11.31 26.80
C ALA A 391 3.71 -10.86 26.47
N PHE A 392 3.55 -9.78 25.72
CA PHE A 392 2.24 -9.24 25.30
C PHE A 392 1.82 -9.70 23.90
N ALA A 393 2.60 -10.57 23.25
CA ALA A 393 2.27 -11.10 21.94
C ALA A 393 1.04 -12.03 21.99
N ILE A 394 0.20 -11.95 20.96
CA ILE A 394 -0.98 -12.81 20.78
C ILE A 394 -0.96 -13.43 19.38
N GLU A 395 -1.66 -14.55 19.19
CA GLU A 395 -1.67 -15.26 17.90
C GLU A 395 -2.58 -14.60 16.86
N SER A 396 -3.70 -14.02 17.29
CA SER A 396 -4.71 -13.45 16.42
C SER A 396 -5.29 -12.14 16.99
N PRO A 397 -5.74 -11.21 16.13
CA PRO A 397 -6.22 -9.92 16.58
C PRO A 397 -7.59 -10.01 17.26
N GLY A 398 -7.79 -9.18 18.29
CA GLY A 398 -9.09 -8.92 18.89
C GLY A 398 -9.94 -7.92 18.08
N PRO A 399 -11.15 -7.59 18.57
CA PRO A 399 -12.09 -6.72 17.86
C PRO A 399 -11.64 -5.25 17.80
N ASP A 400 -10.87 -4.78 18.78
CA ASP A 400 -10.28 -3.45 18.79
C ASP A 400 -8.85 -3.53 18.24
N LYS A 401 -8.68 -3.24 16.95
CA LYS A 401 -7.41 -3.40 16.22
C LYS A 401 -6.85 -2.08 15.75
N VAL A 402 -5.57 -1.85 16.07
CA VAL A 402 -4.73 -0.77 15.57
C VAL A 402 -3.63 -1.36 14.70
N VAL A 403 -3.31 -0.73 13.57
CA VAL A 403 -2.28 -1.19 12.63
C VAL A 403 -1.11 -0.22 12.60
N VAL A 404 0.10 -0.74 12.78
CA VAL A 404 1.36 0.00 12.72
C VAL A 404 2.28 -0.69 11.71
N HIS A 405 2.69 0.00 10.66
CA HIS A 405 3.57 -0.56 9.62
C HIS A 405 4.95 0.11 9.65
N HIS A 406 6.02 -0.69 9.75
CA HIS A 406 7.41 -0.24 9.69
C HIS A 406 7.99 -0.36 8.28
N SER A 407 8.55 0.74 7.77
CA SER A 407 9.19 0.81 6.46
C SER A 407 10.57 1.44 6.58
N TYR A 408 11.55 0.94 5.84
CA TYR A 408 12.98 1.31 6.00
C TYR A 408 13.50 2.07 4.79
N SER A 409 12.75 3.08 4.37
CA SER A 409 13.14 4.03 3.35
C SER A 409 12.47 5.38 3.61
N LEU A 410 13.22 6.47 3.47
CA LEU A 410 12.71 7.84 3.47
C LEU A 410 12.53 8.40 2.05
N GLU A 411 12.75 7.58 1.01
CA GLU A 411 12.58 8.02 -0.38
C GLU A 411 11.15 8.52 -0.63
N GLY A 412 11.03 9.72 -1.19
CA GLY A 412 9.74 10.36 -1.49
C GLY A 412 9.13 11.18 -0.35
N VAL A 413 9.77 11.29 0.82
CA VAL A 413 9.30 12.16 1.91
C VAL A 413 9.99 13.53 1.86
N GLU A 414 9.39 14.47 1.15
CA GLU A 414 9.92 15.85 1.00
C GLU A 414 9.53 16.75 2.18
N LYS A 415 10.41 17.70 2.54
CA LYS A 415 10.23 18.58 3.71
C LYS A 415 8.99 19.49 3.59
N ASP A 416 8.67 19.93 2.39
CA ASP A 416 7.52 20.80 2.08
C ASP A 416 6.19 20.03 2.05
N SER A 417 6.25 18.69 2.22
CA SER A 417 5.09 17.81 2.13
C SER A 417 4.43 17.50 3.49
N LEU A 418 4.93 18.06 4.62
CA LEU A 418 4.56 17.62 5.97
C LEU A 418 3.36 18.35 6.59
N GLY A 419 2.89 19.46 6.01
CA GLY A 419 1.75 20.23 6.52
C GLY A 419 2.10 21.22 7.62
N ASP A 420 1.11 21.62 8.42
CA ASP A 420 1.24 22.68 9.43
C ASP A 420 1.90 22.16 10.70
N GLU A 421 2.93 22.85 11.18
CA GLU A 421 3.59 22.52 12.44
C GLU A 421 2.69 22.90 13.63
N VAL A 422 2.42 21.92 14.50
CA VAL A 422 1.56 22.12 15.69
C VAL A 422 2.33 22.01 17.00
N PHE A 423 3.50 21.37 16.97
CA PHE A 423 4.31 21.14 18.16
C PHE A 423 5.77 20.89 17.79
N ARG A 424 6.71 21.42 18.59
CA ARG A 424 8.14 21.18 18.47
C ARG A 424 8.79 21.14 19.85
N GLN A 425 9.57 20.09 20.10
CA GLN A 425 10.37 19.97 21.31
C GLN A 425 11.62 19.12 21.04
N GLY A 426 12.81 19.71 21.22
CA GLY A 426 14.08 19.02 20.98
C GLY A 426 14.19 18.47 19.55
N ALA A 427 14.46 17.17 19.44
CA ALA A 427 14.59 16.46 18.17
C ALA A 427 13.25 16.21 17.45
N TRP A 428 12.12 16.57 18.07
CA TRP A 428 10.79 16.16 17.61
C TRP A 428 9.97 17.32 17.08
N THR A 429 9.25 17.07 15.99
CA THR A 429 8.27 18.00 15.44
C THR A 429 7.03 17.23 15.00
N ILE A 430 5.86 17.73 15.36
CA ILE A 430 4.57 17.16 14.99
C ILE A 430 3.88 18.12 14.03
N PHE A 431 3.35 17.56 12.95
CA PHE A 431 2.62 18.28 11.92
C PHE A 431 1.21 17.73 11.77
N ARG A 432 0.32 18.57 11.24
CA ARG A 432 -1.03 18.21 10.82
C ARG A 432 -1.18 18.45 9.32
N LYS A 433 -1.64 17.43 8.59
CA LYS A 433 -1.91 17.53 7.15
C LYS A 433 -3.21 16.83 6.80
N GLY A 434 -4.27 17.60 6.56
CA GLY A 434 -5.62 17.06 6.40
C GLY A 434 -6.00 16.19 7.60
N ASP A 435 -6.34 14.93 7.35
CA ASP A 435 -6.72 13.97 8.39
C ASP A 435 -5.54 13.24 9.05
N PHE A 436 -4.30 13.55 8.67
CA PHE A 436 -3.11 12.84 9.16
C PHE A 436 -2.31 13.63 10.20
N TRP A 437 -1.82 12.91 11.21
CA TRP A 437 -0.78 13.35 12.13
C TRP A 437 0.57 12.86 11.63
N ILE A 438 1.56 13.74 11.60
CA ILE A 438 2.90 13.41 11.13
C ILE A 438 3.92 13.71 12.23
N TYR A 439 4.61 12.69 12.71
CA TYR A 439 5.63 12.75 13.76
C TYR A 439 7.00 12.64 13.11
N ARG A 440 7.87 13.63 13.29
CA ARG A 440 9.23 13.65 12.73
C ARG A 440 10.27 13.65 13.83
N SER A 441 11.22 12.71 13.75
CA SER A 441 12.50 12.74 14.47
C SER A 441 13.60 13.36 13.63
N SER A 442 14.31 14.32 14.18
CA SER A 442 15.51 14.87 13.56
C SER A 442 16.49 15.44 14.57
N THR A 443 17.78 15.17 14.38
CA THR A 443 18.88 15.76 15.16
C THR A 443 19.84 16.41 14.18
N GLU A 444 20.27 17.65 14.45
CA GLU A 444 21.19 18.43 13.60
C GLU A 444 20.74 18.49 12.11
N GLY A 445 19.43 18.48 11.88
CA GLY A 445 18.84 18.54 10.53
C GLY A 445 18.75 17.20 9.80
N ARG A 446 19.38 16.13 10.30
CA ARG A 446 19.21 14.77 9.76
C ARG A 446 17.92 14.16 10.29
N ILE A 447 17.07 13.67 9.39
CA ILE A 447 15.82 12.97 9.73
C ILE A 447 16.15 11.49 9.98
N PHE A 448 15.66 10.96 11.10
CA PHE A 448 15.83 9.54 11.46
C PHE A 448 14.54 8.76 11.23
N THR A 449 13.39 9.34 11.58
CA THR A 449 12.11 8.63 11.55
C THR A 449 10.97 9.58 11.23
N ILE A 450 10.00 9.11 10.43
CA ILE A 450 8.74 9.81 10.16
C ILE A 450 7.57 8.85 10.40
N GLY A 451 6.71 9.13 11.37
CA GLY A 451 5.47 8.40 11.61
C GLY A 451 4.26 9.15 11.05
N VAL A 452 3.51 8.55 10.14
CA VAL A 452 2.26 9.08 9.57
C VAL A 452 1.09 8.29 10.11
N PHE A 453 0.23 8.94 10.89
CA PHE A 453 -0.94 8.33 11.52
C PHE A 453 -2.24 8.96 11.04
N SER A 454 -3.27 8.15 10.93
CA SER A 454 -4.67 8.58 10.80
C SER A 454 -5.09 9.47 11.97
N SER A 455 -6.18 10.22 11.82
CA SER A 455 -6.64 11.19 12.83
C SER A 455 -6.89 10.57 14.20
N ASP A 456 -7.43 9.35 14.22
CA ASP A 456 -7.77 8.55 15.40
C ASP A 456 -6.62 7.61 15.84
N HIS A 457 -5.48 7.67 15.15
CA HIS A 457 -4.32 6.81 15.36
C HIS A 457 -4.59 5.30 15.22
N SER A 458 -5.72 4.90 14.64
CA SER A 458 -6.05 3.47 14.41
C SER A 458 -5.14 2.83 13.36
N ARG A 459 -4.53 3.65 12.50
CA ARG A 459 -3.56 3.23 11.49
C ARG A 459 -2.38 4.17 11.43
N GLY A 460 -1.18 3.62 11.40
CA GLY A 460 0.06 4.36 11.26
C GLY A 460 1.10 3.65 10.40
N ARG A 461 1.91 4.43 9.68
CA ARG A 461 3.10 3.95 8.98
C ARG A 461 4.31 4.74 9.44
N ILE A 462 5.36 4.04 9.86
CA ILE A 462 6.60 4.63 10.34
C ILE A 462 7.71 4.32 9.35
N PHE A 463 8.32 5.37 8.82
CA PHE A 463 9.46 5.33 7.92
C PHE A 463 10.75 5.58 8.69
N HIS A 464 11.73 4.71 8.49
CA HIS A 464 13.05 4.75 9.12
C HIS A 464 14.12 5.10 8.09
N ALA A 465 15.09 5.91 8.48
CA ALA A 465 16.25 6.29 7.65
C ALA A 465 17.20 5.12 7.38
N ASP A 466 17.30 4.19 8.34
CA ASP A 466 18.11 2.98 8.27
C ASP A 466 17.35 1.79 8.85
N LYS A 467 17.93 0.60 8.69
CA LYS A 467 17.36 -0.68 9.13
C LYS A 467 18.09 -1.29 10.33
N ASP A 468 19.13 -0.65 10.81
CA ASP A 468 20.12 -1.29 11.69
C ASP A 468 19.50 -1.60 13.05
N SER A 469 18.67 -0.69 13.59
CA SER A 469 17.98 -0.92 14.86
C SER A 469 17.05 -2.14 14.82
N TRP A 470 16.34 -2.34 13.69
CA TRP A 470 15.48 -3.52 13.53
C TRP A 470 16.30 -4.81 13.39
N LEU A 471 17.36 -4.77 12.59
CA LEU A 471 18.22 -5.92 12.35
C LEU A 471 19.04 -6.31 13.58
N ASN A 472 19.39 -5.36 14.45
CA ASN A 472 20.08 -5.62 15.72
C ASN A 472 19.12 -6.22 16.77
N GLY A 473 17.81 -5.94 16.67
CA GLY A 473 16.79 -6.49 17.57
C GLY A 473 16.77 -5.81 18.94
N SER A 474 16.21 -6.50 19.94
CA SER A 474 16.04 -6.00 21.32
C SER A 474 15.28 -4.68 21.42
N LEU A 475 14.32 -4.47 20.52
CA LEU A 475 13.47 -3.27 20.52
C LEU A 475 12.56 -3.27 21.76
N ASN A 476 12.45 -2.11 22.40
CA ASN A 476 11.62 -1.89 23.58
C ASN A 476 10.30 -1.16 23.27
N SER A 477 10.03 -0.91 21.99
CA SER A 477 8.84 -0.21 21.52
C SER A 477 8.33 -0.81 20.22
N LEU A 478 7.01 -0.93 20.11
CA LEU A 478 6.30 -1.35 18.90
C LEU A 478 6.24 -0.27 17.83
N SER A 479 6.19 1.00 18.22
CA SER A 479 5.99 2.12 17.30
C SER A 479 7.32 2.72 16.83
N LEU A 480 8.32 2.93 17.70
CA LEU A 480 9.66 3.47 17.41
C LEU A 480 9.86 4.99 17.09
N PRO A 481 8.87 5.87 16.79
CA PRO A 481 9.17 7.28 16.59
C PRO A 481 9.08 8.11 17.87
N VAL A 482 8.88 7.59 19.09
CA VAL A 482 9.20 8.30 20.39
C VAL A 482 9.12 7.28 21.52
N THR A 483 8.09 6.43 21.52
CA THR A 483 7.83 5.26 22.38
C THR A 483 6.34 4.94 22.21
N ASP A 484 5.91 3.75 22.59
CA ASP A 484 4.50 3.34 22.53
C ASP A 484 3.59 4.24 23.38
N GLN A 485 4.13 4.97 24.35
CA GLN A 485 3.40 5.94 25.16
C GLN A 485 2.64 6.97 24.32
N ILE A 486 3.23 7.52 23.24
CA ILE A 486 2.53 8.54 22.43
C ILE A 486 1.30 7.94 21.77
N LEU A 487 1.48 6.78 21.13
CA LEU A 487 0.39 6.07 20.46
C LEU A 487 -0.69 5.66 21.47
N LEU A 488 -0.29 5.01 22.57
CA LEU A 488 -1.19 4.47 23.57
C LEU A 488 -1.99 5.57 24.29
N THR A 489 -1.36 6.68 24.69
CA THR A 489 -2.09 7.76 25.37
C THR A 489 -3.15 8.40 24.48
N ARG A 490 -2.91 8.49 23.17
CA ARG A 490 -3.91 8.95 22.20
C ARG A 490 -5.06 7.96 22.06
N LEU A 491 -4.74 6.69 21.82
CA LEU A 491 -5.74 5.62 21.70
C LEU A 491 -6.60 5.51 22.96
N LEU A 492 -5.98 5.43 24.13
CA LEU A 492 -6.69 5.25 25.41
C LEU A 492 -7.70 6.36 25.68
N ALA A 493 -7.33 7.62 25.42
CA ALA A 493 -8.26 8.74 25.59
C ALA A 493 -9.50 8.62 24.71
N GLU A 494 -9.37 8.06 23.50
CA GLU A 494 -10.52 7.76 22.63
C GLU A 494 -11.30 6.54 23.08
N ARG A 495 -10.64 5.58 23.75
CA ARG A 495 -11.21 4.28 24.12
C ARG A 495 -11.54 4.15 25.61
N GLN A 496 -11.98 5.27 26.19
CA GLN A 496 -12.38 5.40 27.60
C GLN A 496 -11.35 4.78 28.55
N GLY A 497 -10.13 5.27 28.47
CA GLY A 497 -9.04 4.85 29.33
C GLY A 497 -7.97 5.89 29.51
N CYS A 498 -7.05 5.60 30.44
CA CYS A 498 -5.84 6.36 30.61
C CYS A 498 -4.70 5.48 31.10
N MET A 499 -3.49 6.03 31.07
CA MET A 499 -2.30 5.41 31.62
C MET A 499 -1.82 6.23 32.82
N LEU A 500 -1.51 5.55 33.93
CA LEU A 500 -1.13 6.19 35.19
C LEU A 500 0.24 5.69 35.64
N HIS A 501 1.06 6.60 36.14
CA HIS A 501 2.30 6.29 36.84
C HIS A 501 1.95 5.61 38.18
N SER A 502 2.04 4.28 38.20
CA SER A 502 1.49 3.43 39.25
C SER A 502 2.10 2.03 39.21
N ALA A 503 2.06 1.34 40.34
CA ALA A 503 2.24 -0.10 40.39
C ALA A 503 0.88 -0.82 40.36
N GLY A 504 0.81 -1.97 39.72
CA GLY A 504 -0.40 -2.77 39.59
C GLY A 504 -0.14 -4.21 40.02
N ALA A 505 -1.09 -4.80 40.74
CA ALA A 505 -1.05 -6.22 41.11
C ALA A 505 -2.45 -6.86 40.99
N VAL A 506 -2.48 -8.16 40.71
CA VAL A 506 -3.68 -8.99 40.71
C VAL A 506 -3.59 -9.98 41.86
N LEU A 507 -4.53 -9.87 42.80
CA LEU A 507 -4.64 -10.73 43.98
C LEU A 507 -6.06 -11.30 44.03
N ASP A 508 -6.19 -12.63 44.12
CA ASP A 508 -7.47 -13.35 44.19
C ASP A 508 -8.48 -12.92 43.11
N GLY A 509 -8.00 -12.68 41.88
CA GLY A 509 -8.80 -12.28 40.72
C GLY A 509 -9.16 -10.79 40.63
N HIS A 510 -8.71 -9.97 41.59
CA HIS A 510 -9.02 -8.54 41.65
C HIS A 510 -7.76 -7.70 41.44
N GLY A 511 -7.92 -6.57 40.75
CA GLY A 511 -6.85 -5.62 40.46
C GLY A 511 -6.72 -4.56 41.56
N PHE A 512 -5.48 -4.29 41.96
CA PHE A 512 -5.12 -3.27 42.95
C PHE A 512 -4.09 -2.34 42.33
N MET A 513 -4.38 -1.03 42.32
CA MET A 513 -3.51 -0.02 41.73
C MET A 513 -2.91 0.88 42.81
N PHE A 514 -1.59 0.94 42.89
CA PHE A 514 -0.83 1.70 43.87
C PHE A 514 -0.21 2.94 43.21
N VAL A 515 -0.63 4.11 43.66
CA VAL A 515 -0.28 5.40 43.05
C VAL A 515 0.56 6.21 44.03
N GLY A 516 1.63 6.85 43.56
CA GLY A 516 2.48 7.69 44.39
C GLY A 516 3.60 8.34 43.58
N HIS A 517 4.23 9.37 44.15
CA HIS A 517 5.40 10.02 43.54
C HIS A 517 6.57 9.03 43.35
N SER A 518 7.55 9.38 42.52
CA SER A 518 8.82 8.65 42.47
C SER A 518 9.39 8.56 43.89
N GLU A 519 9.82 7.38 44.34
CA GLU A 519 10.25 7.08 45.73
C GLU A 519 9.14 6.85 46.78
N ALA A 520 7.85 6.98 46.43
CA ALA A 520 6.75 6.66 47.36
C ALA A 520 6.68 5.17 47.78
N GLY A 521 7.53 4.31 47.18
CA GLY A 521 7.67 2.89 47.51
C GLY A 521 6.81 1.93 46.68
N LYS A 522 6.44 2.32 45.45
CA LYS A 522 5.75 1.45 44.47
C LYS A 522 6.44 0.10 44.29
N THR A 523 7.74 0.10 44.00
CA THR A 523 8.56 -1.12 43.87
C THR A 523 8.69 -1.88 45.19
N THR A 524 8.59 -1.22 46.34
CA THR A 524 8.58 -1.90 47.65
C THR A 524 7.28 -2.68 47.83
N VAL A 525 6.13 -2.07 47.50
CA VAL A 525 4.82 -2.72 47.56
C VAL A 525 4.75 -3.93 46.61
N THR A 526 5.25 -3.81 45.38
CA THR A 526 5.26 -4.95 44.45
C THR A 526 6.11 -6.11 44.97
N ARG A 527 7.29 -5.86 45.55
CA ARG A 527 8.13 -6.90 46.17
C ARG A 527 7.46 -7.60 47.35
N LEU A 528 6.69 -6.86 48.17
CA LEU A 528 5.95 -7.44 49.29
C LEU A 528 4.82 -8.35 48.81
N LEU A 529 4.21 -8.04 47.67
CA LEU A 529 3.10 -8.79 47.10
C LEU A 529 3.52 -9.91 46.15
N GLU A 530 4.75 -9.91 45.63
CA GLU A 530 5.24 -10.81 44.57
C GLU A 530 5.01 -12.31 44.85
N LYS A 531 5.02 -12.72 46.12
CA LYS A 531 4.79 -14.14 46.50
C LYS A 531 3.32 -14.55 46.55
N GLU A 532 2.40 -13.58 46.63
CA GLU A 532 0.97 -13.81 46.86
C GLU A 532 0.08 -13.24 45.75
N ALA A 533 0.60 -12.34 44.94
CA ALA A 533 -0.11 -11.65 43.87
C ALA A 533 0.72 -11.64 42.59
N GLU A 534 0.04 -11.59 41.45
CA GLU A 534 0.70 -11.41 40.17
C GLU A 534 0.95 -9.92 39.91
N ILE A 535 2.21 -9.52 39.76
CA ILE A 535 2.58 -8.13 39.51
C ILE A 535 2.38 -7.80 38.03
N LEU A 536 1.57 -6.77 37.76
CA LEU A 536 1.28 -6.32 36.40
C LEU A 536 2.42 -5.48 35.83
N CYS A 537 2.85 -4.47 36.58
CA CYS A 537 3.94 -3.55 36.27
C CYS A 537 4.14 -2.60 37.46
N ASP A 538 5.34 -2.09 37.72
CA ASP A 538 5.65 -1.16 38.82
C ASP A 538 5.75 0.33 38.43
N ASP A 539 5.74 0.66 37.13
CA ASP A 539 5.86 2.04 36.64
C ASP A 539 4.59 2.56 35.95
N ARG A 540 4.07 1.86 34.93
CA ARG A 540 2.93 2.34 34.14
C ARG A 540 1.89 1.26 33.98
N ASN A 541 0.68 1.56 34.45
CA ASN A 541 -0.47 0.69 34.27
C ASN A 541 -1.57 1.44 33.53
N ILE A 542 -2.39 0.67 32.82
CA ILE A 542 -3.53 1.19 32.06
C ILE A 542 -4.80 0.88 32.84
N VAL A 543 -5.70 1.85 32.90
CA VAL A 543 -7.07 1.65 33.37
C VAL A 543 -8.02 1.97 32.22
N ARG A 544 -9.00 1.09 31.98
CA ARG A 544 -10.06 1.32 31.01
C ARG A 544 -11.42 1.00 31.60
N ARG A 545 -12.42 1.75 31.14
CA ARG A 545 -13.82 1.42 31.35
C ARG A 545 -14.22 0.32 30.37
N GLN A 546 -14.87 -0.72 30.88
CA GLN A 546 -15.42 -1.86 30.17
C GLN A 546 -16.90 -2.01 30.53
N PRO A 547 -17.68 -2.84 29.82
CA PRO A 547 -19.10 -3.05 30.13
C PRO A 547 -19.34 -3.57 31.57
N ASP A 548 -18.39 -4.31 32.14
CA ASP A 548 -18.41 -4.88 33.49
C ASP A 548 -17.81 -3.96 34.58
N GLY A 549 -17.37 -2.74 34.21
CA GLY A 549 -16.76 -1.77 35.14
C GLY A 549 -15.35 -1.36 34.73
N TYR A 550 -14.55 -0.91 35.69
CA TYR A 550 -13.16 -0.52 35.41
C TYR A 550 -12.23 -1.71 35.54
N ARG A 551 -11.32 -1.88 34.58
CA ARG A 551 -10.28 -2.92 34.60
C ARG A 551 -8.89 -2.30 34.61
N LEU A 552 -8.01 -2.93 35.37
CA LEU A 552 -6.57 -2.63 35.43
C LEU A 552 -5.82 -3.56 34.49
N TYR A 553 -4.86 -3.01 33.74
CA TYR A 553 -4.02 -3.73 32.80
C TYR A 553 -2.54 -3.38 33.04
N GLY A 554 -1.69 -4.40 32.98
CA GLY A 554 -0.24 -4.20 32.94
C GLY A 554 0.25 -3.63 31.62
N THR A 555 1.49 -3.16 31.62
CA THR A 555 2.20 -2.71 30.41
C THR A 555 3.63 -3.26 30.41
N TRP A 556 4.29 -3.23 29.25
CA TRP A 556 5.72 -3.56 29.14
C TRP A 556 6.65 -2.43 29.63
N SER A 557 6.10 -1.29 30.07
CA SER A 557 6.89 -0.16 30.55
C SER A 557 7.16 -0.28 32.04
N HIS A 558 8.21 -1.01 32.41
CA HIS A 558 8.58 -1.24 33.81
C HIS A 558 9.65 -0.26 34.32
N GLY A 559 9.71 -0.10 35.64
CA GLY A 559 10.69 0.71 36.35
C GLY A 559 11.87 -0.14 36.82
N GLU A 560 12.12 -0.14 38.13
CA GLU A 560 13.22 -0.88 38.76
C GLU A 560 13.03 -2.40 38.73
N SER A 561 11.78 -2.87 38.74
CA SER A 561 11.46 -4.29 38.61
C SER A 561 11.35 -4.69 37.15
N PRO A 562 11.94 -5.81 36.70
CA PRO A 562 11.72 -6.32 35.34
C PRO A 562 10.36 -7.03 35.16
N LEU A 563 9.56 -7.14 36.22
CA LEU A 563 8.30 -7.86 36.19
C LEU A 563 7.23 -7.09 35.41
N VAL A 564 6.71 -7.73 34.37
CA VAL A 564 5.58 -7.27 33.58
C VAL A 564 4.62 -8.43 33.36
N SER A 565 3.33 -8.16 33.32
CA SER A 565 2.31 -9.15 32.96
C SER A 565 1.27 -8.56 32.01
N PRO A 566 0.86 -9.32 30.96
CA PRO A 566 -0.23 -8.95 30.07
C PRO A 566 -1.62 -9.13 30.71
N ARG A 567 -1.69 -9.64 31.95
CA ARG A 567 -2.97 -9.88 32.62
C ARG A 567 -3.74 -8.59 32.90
N SER A 568 -5.04 -8.78 33.11
CA SER A 568 -5.95 -7.74 33.56
C SER A 568 -6.93 -8.29 34.58
N ALA A 569 -7.43 -7.42 35.45
CA ALA A 569 -8.45 -7.77 36.43
C ALA A 569 -9.42 -6.59 36.65
N PRO A 570 -10.68 -6.87 37.07
CA PRO A 570 -11.57 -5.83 37.60
C PRO A 570 -10.88 -5.06 38.72
N LEU A 571 -10.88 -3.74 38.63
CA LEU A 571 -10.17 -2.87 39.55
C LEU A 571 -11.01 -2.65 40.82
N LEU A 572 -10.52 -3.12 41.96
CA LEU A 572 -11.22 -3.03 43.25
C LEU A 572 -10.95 -1.68 43.94
N GLY A 573 -9.75 -1.12 43.77
CA GLY A 573 -9.44 0.18 44.34
C GLY A 573 -8.11 0.79 43.93
N VAL A 574 -8.00 2.09 44.19
CA VAL A 574 -6.78 2.89 44.01
C VAL A 574 -6.19 3.26 45.36
N PHE A 575 -4.90 2.99 45.56
CA PHE A 575 -4.20 3.15 46.83
C PHE A 575 -3.10 4.19 46.69
N PHE A 576 -3.27 5.35 47.30
CA PHE A 576 -2.25 6.38 47.38
C PHE A 576 -1.23 6.03 48.46
N LEU A 577 0.02 5.80 48.05
CA LEU A 577 1.07 5.33 48.93
C LEU A 577 1.60 6.42 49.85
N LYS A 578 1.76 6.07 51.13
CA LYS A 578 2.40 6.90 52.15
C LYS A 578 3.20 6.02 53.09
N GLN A 579 4.46 6.35 53.31
CA GLN A 579 5.29 5.62 54.27
C GLN A 579 4.84 5.97 55.70
N ALA A 580 4.71 4.96 56.56
CA ALA A 580 4.27 5.12 57.93
C ALA A 580 4.91 4.07 58.85
N GLU A 581 4.70 4.20 60.16
CA GLU A 581 5.20 3.25 61.17
C GLU A 581 4.30 2.00 61.32
N ARG A 582 3.07 2.04 60.80
CA ARG A 582 2.10 0.93 60.84
C ARG A 582 1.32 0.84 59.54
N ASN A 583 0.93 -0.38 59.17
CA ASN A 583 0.12 -0.61 57.99
C ASN A 583 -1.35 -0.26 58.29
N CYS A 584 -1.94 0.64 57.51
CA CYS A 584 -3.38 0.89 57.56
C CYS A 584 -3.92 1.41 56.22
N ILE A 585 -5.18 1.06 55.93
CA ILE A 585 -5.90 1.50 54.73
C ILE A 585 -7.01 2.46 55.17
N VAL A 586 -6.98 3.69 54.66
CA VAL A 586 -7.95 4.73 55.00
C VAL A 586 -8.69 5.16 53.73
N ARG A 587 -10.03 5.05 53.71
CA ARG A 587 -10.82 5.48 52.56
C ARG A 587 -10.77 7.00 52.40
N LEU A 588 -10.53 7.46 51.18
CA LEU A 588 -10.57 8.87 50.81
C LEU A 588 -11.98 9.25 50.35
N ALA A 589 -12.56 10.30 50.94
CA ALA A 589 -13.88 10.82 50.58
C ALA A 589 -13.83 12.11 49.75
N ASN A 590 -12.70 12.83 49.74
CA ASN A 590 -12.59 14.11 49.05
C ASN A 590 -12.30 13.91 47.55
N ALA A 591 -13.34 13.96 46.73
CA ALA A 591 -13.25 13.77 45.29
C ALA A 591 -12.31 14.77 44.59
N LYS A 592 -12.23 16.03 45.05
CA LYS A 592 -11.34 17.04 44.47
C LYS A 592 -9.87 16.67 44.70
N GLU A 593 -9.54 16.19 45.89
CA GLU A 593 -8.18 15.74 46.22
C GLU A 593 -7.81 14.47 45.44
N ILE A 594 -8.73 13.51 45.34
CA ILE A 594 -8.53 12.29 44.55
C ILE A 594 -8.22 12.63 43.09
N ARG A 595 -9.06 13.45 42.44
CA ARG A 595 -8.85 13.87 41.04
C ARG A 595 -7.51 14.58 40.86
N LYS A 596 -7.14 15.48 41.78
CA LYS A 596 -5.85 16.19 41.73
C LYS A 596 -4.68 15.21 41.77
N ARG A 597 -4.71 14.21 42.67
CA ARG A 597 -3.65 13.20 42.78
C ARG A 597 -3.60 12.31 41.53
N LEU A 598 -4.75 11.89 40.99
CA LEU A 598 -4.80 11.10 39.76
C LEU A 598 -4.25 11.87 38.55
N LEU A 599 -4.62 13.15 38.38
CA LEU A 599 -4.13 14.00 37.30
C LEU A 599 -2.61 14.28 37.39
N ALA A 600 -2.06 14.27 38.59
CA ALA A 600 -0.62 14.38 38.81
C ALA A 600 0.14 13.13 38.36
N CYS A 601 -0.50 11.96 38.39
CA CYS A 601 0.06 10.68 37.96
C CYS A 601 -0.32 10.30 36.52
N LEU A 602 -1.14 11.09 35.84
CA LEU A 602 -1.55 10.85 34.46
C LEU A 602 -0.34 10.92 33.52
N ILE A 603 -0.08 9.81 32.82
CA ILE A 603 0.94 9.75 31.78
C ILE A 603 0.44 10.50 30.55
N ARG A 604 1.22 11.49 30.12
CA ARG A 604 0.90 12.37 28.99
C ARG A 604 1.80 12.01 27.82
N GLY A 605 1.23 11.81 26.63
CA GLY A 605 1.97 11.73 25.38
C GLY A 605 1.94 13.07 24.67
N PHE A 606 1.43 13.09 23.45
CA PHE A 606 1.07 14.32 22.76
C PHE A 606 -0.35 14.75 23.16
N VAL A 607 -0.51 15.96 23.68
CA VAL A 607 -1.79 16.48 24.21
C VAL A 607 -2.34 17.58 23.30
N ASP A 608 -3.63 17.51 23.02
CA ASP A 608 -4.41 18.62 22.46
C ASP A 608 -5.68 18.84 23.30
N ALA A 609 -6.50 19.82 22.92
CA ALA A 609 -7.72 20.12 23.64
C ALA A 609 -8.69 18.92 23.68
N ALA A 610 -8.78 18.15 22.60
CA ALA A 610 -9.68 17.00 22.50
C ALA A 610 -9.23 15.86 23.44
N TRP A 611 -7.92 15.61 23.49
CA TRP A 611 -7.33 14.64 24.41
C TRP A 611 -7.55 15.06 25.86
N TRP A 612 -7.38 16.35 26.19
CA TRP A 612 -7.59 16.85 27.54
C TRP A 612 -9.04 16.67 27.99
N ASN A 613 -10.01 17.05 27.17
CA ASN A 613 -11.42 16.89 27.51
C ASN A 613 -11.76 15.43 27.80
N ARG A 614 -11.38 14.51 26.90
CA ARG A 614 -11.64 13.07 27.10
C ARG A 614 -10.94 12.50 28.32
N SER A 615 -9.71 12.91 28.59
CA SER A 615 -8.95 12.43 29.75
C SER A 615 -9.50 12.97 31.07
N LEU A 616 -9.95 14.24 31.10
CA LEU A 616 -10.57 14.84 32.28
C LEU A 616 -11.92 14.18 32.58
N ASP A 617 -12.77 13.97 31.57
CA ASP A 617 -14.05 13.27 31.71
C ASP A 617 -13.84 11.83 32.22
N PHE A 618 -12.81 11.14 31.72
CA PHE A 618 -12.45 9.82 32.19
C PHE A 618 -12.00 9.83 33.65
N ILE A 619 -11.10 10.74 34.05
CA ILE A 619 -10.61 10.82 35.44
C ILE A 619 -11.74 11.21 36.39
N GLU A 620 -12.66 12.09 35.97
CA GLU A 620 -13.82 12.47 36.76
C GLU A 620 -14.71 11.27 37.07
N SER A 621 -15.16 10.55 36.03
CA SER A 621 -15.97 9.33 36.19
C SER A 621 -15.23 8.24 36.96
N PHE A 622 -13.95 8.01 36.63
CA PHE A 622 -13.11 7.01 37.31
C PHE A 622 -12.96 7.29 38.81
N SER A 623 -12.73 8.54 39.20
CA SER A 623 -12.59 8.94 40.60
C SER A 623 -13.87 8.84 41.42
N HIS A 624 -15.02 8.85 40.74
CA HIS A 624 -16.33 8.70 41.35
C HIS A 624 -16.71 7.23 41.53
N ASP A 625 -16.47 6.42 40.50
CA ASP A 625 -16.95 5.03 40.45
C ASP A 625 -16.01 4.03 41.15
N VAL A 626 -14.71 4.35 41.27
CA VAL A 626 -13.72 3.42 41.86
C VAL A 626 -13.29 3.89 43.27
N PRO A 627 -13.38 3.03 44.30
CA PRO A 627 -12.93 3.35 45.64
C PRO A 627 -11.45 3.75 45.70
N CYS A 628 -11.16 4.87 46.35
CA CYS A 628 -9.80 5.39 46.55
C CYS A 628 -9.42 5.38 48.03
N PHE A 629 -8.19 5.00 48.34
CA PHE A 629 -7.67 4.83 49.69
C PHE A 629 -6.30 5.49 49.83
N GLU A 630 -5.95 5.93 51.04
CA GLU A 630 -4.57 6.18 51.44
C GLU A 630 -4.04 4.89 52.10
N LEU A 631 -2.96 4.34 51.53
CA LEU A 631 -2.29 3.16 52.06
C LEU A 631 -1.04 3.63 52.80
N ASN A 632 -1.13 3.62 54.13
CA ASN A 632 0.01 3.76 55.01
C ASN A 632 0.69 2.40 55.12
N PHE A 633 1.97 2.30 54.77
CA PHE A 633 2.67 1.01 54.76
C PHE A 633 4.10 1.07 55.29
N THR A 634 4.55 -0.10 55.75
CA THR A 634 5.87 -0.46 56.27
C THR A 634 6.48 -1.55 55.38
N LYS A 635 7.72 -1.96 55.67
CA LYS A 635 8.40 -3.06 54.93
C LYS A 635 7.99 -4.47 55.43
N GLN A 636 6.87 -4.61 56.15
CA GLN A 636 6.39 -5.88 56.70
C GLN A 636 5.43 -6.62 55.74
N ALA A 637 5.31 -7.93 55.92
CA ALA A 637 4.69 -8.86 54.95
C ALA A 637 3.18 -9.12 55.14
N ASP A 638 2.43 -8.27 55.85
CA ASP A 638 0.99 -8.42 56.11
C ASP A 638 0.08 -7.73 55.07
N LEU A 639 0.66 -7.03 54.08
CA LEU A 639 -0.10 -6.22 53.11
C LEU A 639 -1.11 -7.03 52.29
N ALA A 640 -0.77 -8.25 51.87
CA ALA A 640 -1.69 -9.09 51.09
C ALA A 640 -2.95 -9.47 51.89
N SER A 641 -2.80 -9.77 53.19
CA SER A 641 -3.94 -10.07 54.07
C SER A 641 -4.90 -8.88 54.16
N MET A 642 -4.35 -7.67 54.36
CA MET A 642 -5.17 -6.45 54.46
C MET A 642 -5.95 -6.17 53.18
N LEU A 643 -5.37 -6.43 52.00
CA LEU A 643 -6.06 -6.25 50.73
C LEU A 643 -7.21 -7.25 50.52
N ARG A 644 -7.11 -8.47 51.07
CA ARG A 644 -8.18 -9.49 51.02
C ARG A 644 -9.39 -9.14 51.87
N GLU A 645 -9.21 -8.35 52.93
CA GLU A 645 -10.28 -7.92 53.83
C GLU A 645 -11.14 -6.79 53.26
N LEU A 646 -10.76 -6.22 52.12
CA LEU A 646 -11.54 -5.17 51.47
C LEU A 646 -12.87 -5.72 50.90
N PRO A 647 -13.96 -4.93 50.97
CA PRO A 647 -15.22 -5.32 50.36
C PRO A 647 -15.05 -5.44 48.84
N LYS A 648 -15.50 -6.57 48.30
CA LYS A 648 -15.43 -6.92 46.87
C LYS A 648 -16.63 -6.41 46.10
#